data_AF-A0A8H8M4L5-F1
#
_entry.id   AF-A0A8H8M4L5-F1
#
_cell.length_a   1.000
_cell.length_b   1.000
_cell.length_c   1.000
_cell.angle_alpha   90.00
_cell.angle_beta   90.00
_cell.angle_gamma   90.00
#
_symmetry.space_group_name_H-M   'P 1'
#
loop_
_entity.id
_entity.type
_entity.pdbx_description
1 polymer ?
#
loop_
_entity_poly.entity_id
_entity_poly.type
_entity_poly.pdbx_seq_one_letter_code
_entity_poly.pdbx_strand_id
1 'polypeptide(L)'
;MAKIQYNKSLGRLCTARYPSNLACVRPAEENSKWCSTHEEIEGKLLKLYKRHTVALESDIALNKPTFSTRSELLKNGLTDGDKDGVTSLEELRTWYADFRNQWVLATRALETRIRHHNAFYSGGDAGHLQYLDFLRLLTTNLEDMMRRCDELGYELLLEKERAIWVQRAPPSTESGGCGLETNTASAACGEILCAKNPSDRNGPTPARGDRALLTPPPSPTPTISRGGKAKQTKVPIELSPGCQSLSCPDEISCKDLQRRQAIVRRLCAFLQVALLEPRARTWESQSSEAGPICMPDQPIVRESSAKFVVGFISSDAPTTSELEKLSKKLPFVRGESISAELIRDAIADNFRLTGLQNDTDITELCGDSISLLGGRVFRKPWTGALPPEAWDVMHQLVACAGCALGTSKTLSEALYVRRSAFVGGRVEGASRLGVTVPACLPPGAVPRFPRWQDSCSSPEIAMRILNVWLAADNRKAKRSELKKFTPKVRGMKSTYSEHEERHWMYLRMRWSEARLRSFLASLDASDKYTVLAQRQTKPEPTHVYVPKKESHAWVSRVRSGNTPVSRRSARWTTSTVFRMEIFDYFHKRSPEAKAGLTYLDQDDVLEAVVMDDSNGDWGSFLQSVVNVLVSACGYASLDSMLTGELLSIEGH
;
A
#
# COMPACT_ATOMS: atom_id res chain seq x y z
N MET A 1 12.05 8.66 74.87
CA MET A 1 13.07 8.16 73.92
C MET A 1 13.23 6.66 74.13
N ALA A 2 12.88 5.82 73.15
CA ALA A 2 13.14 4.38 73.20
C ALA A 2 14.33 4.05 72.28
N LYS A 3 15.37 3.42 72.81
CA LYS A 3 16.50 2.91 72.00
C LYS A 3 16.08 1.57 71.40
N ILE A 4 15.78 1.55 70.10
CA ILE A 4 15.63 0.31 69.33
C ILE A 4 17.02 -0.31 69.20
N GLN A 5 17.27 -1.42 69.90
CA GLN A 5 18.44 -2.25 69.66
C GLN A 5 18.26 -2.97 68.31
N TYR A 6 18.91 -2.46 67.27
CA TYR A 6 19.02 -3.19 66.00
C TYR A 6 19.88 -4.44 66.22
N ASN A 7 19.23 -5.60 66.18
CA ASN A 7 19.86 -6.88 66.44
C ASN A 7 20.89 -7.20 65.35
N LYS A 8 22.11 -7.60 65.75
CA LYS A 8 23.31 -7.57 64.90
C LYS A 8 23.48 -8.82 64.02
N SER A 9 22.37 -9.37 63.55
CA SER A 9 22.26 -10.58 62.72
C SER A 9 21.44 -10.34 61.45
N LEU A 10 21.70 -9.23 60.76
CA LEU A 10 21.32 -9.05 59.36
C LEU A 10 22.01 -10.14 58.53
N GLY A 11 21.30 -11.25 58.31
CA GLY A 11 21.74 -12.34 57.47
C GLY A 11 22.14 -11.84 56.08
N ARG A 12 23.18 -12.44 55.49
CA ARG A 12 23.65 -12.06 54.16
C ARG A 12 22.49 -12.16 53.17
N LEU A 13 22.24 -11.12 52.39
CA LEU A 13 21.23 -11.16 51.33
C LEU A 13 21.68 -12.09 50.20
N CYS A 14 20.71 -12.75 49.56
CA CYS A 14 20.94 -13.59 48.40
C CYS A 14 21.58 -12.76 47.26
N THR A 15 22.74 -13.20 46.76
CA THR A 15 23.49 -12.46 45.74
C THR A 15 22.96 -12.62 44.31
N ALA A 16 21.95 -13.47 44.12
CA ALA A 16 21.39 -13.77 42.82
C ALA A 16 20.56 -12.60 42.26
N ARG A 17 20.46 -12.54 40.93
CA ARG A 17 19.70 -11.54 40.18
C ARG A 17 18.59 -12.19 39.35
N TYR A 18 17.43 -11.54 39.33
CA TYR A 18 16.34 -11.89 38.42
C TYR A 18 16.69 -11.53 36.96
N PRO A 19 15.97 -12.05 35.94
CA PRO A 19 16.19 -11.69 34.53
C PRO A 19 16.09 -10.19 34.22
N SER A 20 15.45 -9.40 35.09
CA SER A 20 15.41 -7.93 35.06
C SER A 20 16.65 -7.24 35.63
N ASN A 21 17.73 -7.99 35.93
CA ASN A 21 18.93 -7.57 36.66
C ASN A 21 18.70 -7.06 38.11
N LEU A 22 17.49 -7.17 38.64
CA LEU A 22 17.17 -6.83 40.03
C LEU A 22 17.77 -7.87 40.98
N ALA A 23 18.45 -7.41 42.03
CA ALA A 23 18.99 -8.27 43.08
C ALA A 23 17.87 -8.92 43.92
N CYS A 24 18.13 -10.12 44.45
CA CYS A 24 17.20 -10.80 45.34
C CYS A 24 17.16 -10.13 46.72
N VAL A 25 15.96 -9.81 47.20
CA VAL A 25 15.73 -9.22 48.54
C VAL A 25 15.59 -10.25 49.66
N ARG A 26 15.64 -11.56 49.35
CA ARG A 26 15.54 -12.63 50.36
C ARG A 26 16.90 -12.86 51.04
N PRO A 27 16.94 -13.22 52.33
CA PRO A 27 18.17 -13.68 52.97
C PRO A 27 18.69 -14.95 52.28
N ALA A 28 20.02 -15.11 52.23
CA ALA A 28 20.65 -16.35 51.83
C ALA A 28 20.50 -17.42 52.93
N GLU A 29 20.59 -18.69 52.55
CA GLU A 29 20.63 -19.80 53.51
C GLU A 29 21.96 -19.84 54.27
N GLU A 30 21.96 -20.54 55.41
CA GLU A 30 23.16 -20.73 56.21
C GLU A 30 24.22 -21.48 55.39
N ASN A 31 25.39 -20.86 55.21
CA ASN A 31 26.49 -21.28 54.33
C ASN A 31 26.27 -21.17 52.81
N SER A 32 25.11 -20.73 52.31
CA SER A 32 24.93 -20.40 50.89
C SER A 32 25.18 -18.91 50.58
N LYS A 33 25.39 -18.60 49.30
CA LYS A 33 25.31 -17.24 48.73
C LYS A 33 23.89 -16.88 48.30
N TRP A 34 22.98 -17.85 48.27
CA TRP A 34 21.65 -17.74 47.68
C TRP A 34 20.56 -18.17 48.67
N CYS A 35 19.32 -17.80 48.39
CA CYS A 35 18.16 -18.32 49.12
C CYS A 35 17.71 -19.65 48.49
N SER A 36 16.97 -20.50 49.23
CA SER A 36 16.45 -21.80 48.75
C SER A 36 15.97 -21.80 47.30
N THR A 37 15.15 -20.82 46.94
CA THR A 37 14.57 -20.67 45.60
C THR A 37 15.65 -20.41 44.53
N HIS A 38 16.67 -19.61 44.85
CA HIS A 38 17.75 -19.31 43.91
C HIS A 38 18.80 -20.42 43.83
N GLU A 39 19.03 -21.17 44.91
CA GLU A 39 19.80 -22.42 44.88
C GLU A 39 19.18 -23.43 43.90
N GLU A 40 17.86 -23.63 43.98
CA GLU A 40 17.13 -24.52 43.05
C GLU A 40 17.15 -24.02 41.60
N ILE A 41 17.03 -22.70 41.38
CA ILE A 41 17.09 -22.09 40.05
C ILE A 41 18.51 -22.18 39.47
N GLU A 42 19.56 -22.03 40.29
CA GLU A 42 20.95 -22.23 39.86
C GLU A 42 21.12 -23.65 39.34
N GLY A 43 20.81 -24.65 40.16
CA GLY A 43 21.00 -26.06 39.78
C GLY A 43 20.22 -26.45 38.52
N LYS A 44 19.05 -25.84 38.29
CA LYS A 44 18.26 -26.02 37.04
C LYS A 44 18.92 -25.34 35.84
N LEU A 45 19.34 -24.08 35.96
CA LEU A 45 19.99 -23.34 34.86
C LEU A 45 21.40 -23.88 34.55
N LEU A 46 22.12 -24.36 35.57
CA LEU A 46 23.42 -25.04 35.47
C LEU A 46 23.31 -26.31 34.62
N LYS A 47 22.34 -27.18 34.94
CA LYS A 47 22.05 -28.39 34.16
C LYS A 47 21.62 -28.04 32.73
N LEU A 48 20.80 -26.98 32.56
CA LEU A 48 20.30 -26.56 31.25
C LEU A 48 21.41 -26.06 30.33
N TYR A 49 22.25 -25.12 30.78
CA TYR A 49 23.32 -24.61 29.91
C TYR A 49 24.36 -25.70 29.61
N LYS A 50 24.73 -26.54 30.59
CA LYS A 50 25.64 -27.68 30.35
C LYS A 50 25.09 -28.63 29.30
N ARG A 51 23.79 -28.95 29.34
CA ARG A 51 23.14 -29.78 28.31
C ARG A 51 23.22 -29.15 26.91
N HIS A 52 23.02 -27.83 26.79
CA HIS A 52 23.12 -27.14 25.50
C HIS A 52 24.56 -27.03 25.00
N THR A 53 25.53 -26.77 25.88
CA THR A 53 26.96 -26.81 25.57
C THR A 53 27.38 -28.19 25.04
N VAL A 54 27.05 -29.28 25.75
CA VAL A 54 27.38 -30.64 25.30
C VAL A 54 26.71 -30.99 23.97
N ALA A 55 25.46 -30.57 23.75
CA ALA A 55 24.77 -30.80 22.48
C ALA A 55 25.45 -30.07 21.30
N LEU A 56 25.86 -28.81 21.51
CA LEU A 56 26.62 -28.05 20.52
C LEU A 56 28.01 -28.66 20.26
N GLU A 57 28.74 -29.02 21.31
CA GLU A 57 30.08 -29.62 21.20
C GLU A 57 30.04 -30.97 20.48
N SER A 58 28.98 -31.76 20.71
CA SER A 58 28.75 -33.03 20.01
C SER A 58 28.46 -32.83 18.52
N ASP A 59 27.63 -31.84 18.18
CA ASP A 59 27.34 -31.46 16.78
C ASP A 59 28.60 -30.94 16.07
N ILE A 60 29.34 -30.02 16.70
CA ILE A 60 30.62 -29.52 16.18
C ILE A 60 31.61 -30.66 15.98
N ALA A 61 31.73 -31.61 16.92
CA ALA A 61 32.65 -32.73 16.80
C ALA A 61 32.28 -33.67 15.65
N LEU A 62 30.98 -33.94 15.45
CA LEU A 62 30.46 -34.77 14.36
C LEU A 62 30.65 -34.10 12.99
N ASN A 63 30.38 -32.80 12.91
CA ASN A 63 30.34 -32.03 11.66
C ASN A 63 31.66 -31.28 11.35
N LYS A 64 32.70 -31.40 12.19
CA LYS A 64 33.97 -30.66 12.01
C LYS A 64 34.61 -30.77 10.60
N PRO A 65 34.77 -31.97 10.01
CA PRO A 65 35.44 -32.08 8.71
C PRO A 65 34.59 -31.50 7.57
N THR A 66 33.27 -31.74 7.58
CA THR A 66 32.36 -31.19 6.57
C THR A 66 32.21 -29.68 6.70
N PHE A 67 32.19 -29.15 7.92
CA PHE A 67 32.05 -27.71 8.17
C PHE A 67 33.22 -26.88 7.62
N SER A 68 34.47 -27.31 7.84
CA SER A 68 35.64 -26.56 7.33
C SER A 68 35.63 -26.50 5.80
N THR A 69 35.47 -27.66 5.15
CA THR A 69 35.43 -27.76 3.68
C THR A 69 34.30 -26.92 3.08
N ARG A 70 33.07 -27.03 3.62
CA ARG A 70 31.94 -26.23 3.14
C ARG A 70 32.13 -24.73 3.40
N SER A 71 32.70 -24.35 4.54
CA SER A 71 32.95 -22.93 4.84
C SER A 71 34.00 -22.30 3.93
N GLU A 72 35.03 -23.06 3.55
CA GLU A 72 36.05 -22.60 2.60
C GLU A 72 35.46 -22.45 1.19
N LEU A 73 34.66 -23.42 0.72
CA LEU A 73 33.94 -23.33 -0.57
C LEU A 73 33.01 -22.10 -0.62
N LEU A 74 32.19 -21.88 0.42
CA LEU A 74 31.26 -20.74 0.47
C LEU A 74 31.96 -19.37 0.60
N LYS A 75 33.16 -19.31 1.16
CA LYS A 75 33.93 -18.05 1.31
C LYS A 75 34.71 -17.67 0.07
N ASN A 76 35.32 -18.64 -0.60
CA ASN A 76 36.16 -18.39 -1.77
C ASN A 76 35.34 -18.18 -3.04
N GLY A 77 34.05 -18.58 -3.02
CA GLY A 77 33.19 -18.63 -4.18
C GLY A 77 33.43 -19.89 -5.00
N LEU A 78 32.39 -20.40 -5.66
CA LEU A 78 32.53 -21.53 -6.58
C LEU A 78 33.29 -21.06 -7.82
N THR A 79 34.48 -21.60 -8.07
CA THR A 79 35.15 -21.40 -9.35
C THR A 79 34.41 -22.17 -10.44
N ASP A 80 34.58 -21.78 -11.71
CA ASP A 80 33.87 -22.45 -12.82
C ASP A 80 34.21 -23.96 -12.93
N GLY A 81 35.34 -24.41 -12.39
CA GLY A 81 35.68 -25.83 -12.27
C GLY A 81 35.05 -26.55 -11.08
N ASP A 82 34.65 -25.83 -10.03
CA ASP A 82 33.98 -26.42 -8.86
C ASP A 82 32.47 -26.61 -9.12
N LYS A 83 31.85 -25.78 -9.96
CA LYS A 83 30.42 -25.85 -10.30
C LYS A 83 29.97 -27.21 -10.84
N ASP A 84 30.83 -27.88 -11.60
CA ASP A 84 30.56 -29.22 -12.15
C ASP A 84 30.67 -30.34 -11.10
N GLY A 85 31.34 -30.10 -9.97
CA GLY A 85 31.55 -31.09 -8.90
C GLY A 85 30.70 -30.86 -7.64
N VAL A 86 30.39 -29.60 -7.32
CA VAL A 86 29.67 -29.13 -6.13
C VAL A 86 28.95 -27.83 -6.54
N THR A 87 27.63 -27.69 -6.57
CA THR A 87 26.68 -28.06 -5.52
C THR A 87 25.29 -28.12 -6.14
N SER A 88 24.58 -29.24 -6.03
CA SER A 88 23.16 -29.27 -6.41
C SER A 88 22.32 -28.41 -5.45
N LEU A 89 21.13 -27.97 -5.91
CA LEU A 89 20.18 -27.24 -5.05
C LEU A 89 19.79 -28.04 -3.79
N GLU A 90 19.83 -29.37 -3.85
CA GLU A 90 19.51 -30.25 -2.72
C GLU A 90 20.67 -30.35 -1.71
N GLU A 91 21.92 -30.30 -2.19
CA GLU A 91 23.08 -30.20 -1.32
C GLU A 91 23.15 -28.83 -0.62
N LEU A 92 22.87 -27.73 -1.31
CA LEU A 92 22.78 -26.41 -0.66
C LEU A 92 21.69 -26.36 0.42
N ARG A 93 20.52 -26.97 0.17
CA ARG A 93 19.46 -27.13 1.18
C ARG A 93 19.94 -27.94 2.39
N THR A 94 20.66 -29.03 2.14
CA THR A 94 21.26 -29.86 3.20
C THR A 94 22.27 -29.06 4.02
N TRP A 95 23.17 -28.32 3.37
CA TRP A 95 24.16 -27.47 4.06
C TRP A 95 23.49 -26.37 4.87
N TYR A 96 22.47 -25.70 4.30
CA TYR A 96 21.67 -24.71 5.01
C TYR A 96 20.98 -25.30 6.25
N ALA A 97 20.40 -26.50 6.14
CA ALA A 97 19.78 -27.19 7.26
C ALA A 97 20.79 -27.52 8.37
N ASP A 98 21.98 -28.00 8.01
CA ASP A 98 23.08 -28.28 8.95
C ASP A 98 23.54 -27.00 9.67
N PHE A 99 23.81 -25.92 8.93
CA PHE A 99 24.20 -24.63 9.51
C PHE A 99 23.10 -24.05 10.42
N ARG A 100 21.84 -24.18 10.01
CA ARG A 100 20.69 -23.75 10.82
C ARG A 100 20.56 -24.56 12.10
N ASN A 101 20.76 -25.87 12.07
CA ASN A 101 20.75 -26.71 13.27
C ASN A 101 21.87 -26.28 14.23
N GLN A 102 23.09 -26.13 13.73
CA GLN A 102 24.23 -25.70 14.53
C GLN A 102 24.03 -24.28 15.09
N TRP A 103 23.41 -23.36 14.34
CA TRP A 103 23.06 -22.01 14.79
C TRP A 103 22.03 -22.05 15.93
N VAL A 104 20.99 -22.88 15.82
CA VAL A 104 20.00 -23.08 16.90
C VAL A 104 20.66 -23.62 18.17
N LEU A 105 21.62 -24.56 18.05
CA LEU A 105 22.38 -25.09 19.19
C LEU A 105 23.28 -24.01 19.81
N ALA A 106 24.00 -23.23 18.99
CA ALA A 106 24.90 -22.17 19.43
C ALA A 106 24.15 -21.04 20.15
N THR A 107 23.03 -20.57 19.59
CA THR A 107 22.16 -19.55 20.21
C THR A 107 21.58 -20.05 21.54
N ARG A 108 21.09 -21.30 21.62
CA ARG A 108 20.60 -21.88 22.89
C ARG A 108 21.70 -21.98 23.95
N ALA A 109 22.90 -22.40 23.56
CA ALA A 109 24.05 -22.44 24.47
C ALA A 109 24.42 -21.02 24.96
N LEU A 110 24.44 -20.04 24.06
CA LEU A 110 24.74 -18.64 24.36
C LEU A 110 23.73 -18.04 25.35
N GLU A 111 22.44 -18.10 25.03
CA GLU A 111 21.37 -17.54 25.86
C GLU A 111 21.32 -18.17 27.26
N THR A 112 21.38 -19.50 27.35
CA THR A 112 21.29 -20.19 28.65
C THR A 112 22.52 -19.98 29.51
N ARG A 113 23.71 -19.89 28.91
CA ARG A 113 24.98 -19.61 29.60
C ARG A 113 25.04 -18.16 30.09
N ILE A 114 24.61 -17.18 29.28
CA ILE A 114 24.42 -15.78 29.68
C ILE A 114 23.42 -15.69 30.85
N ARG A 115 22.23 -16.30 30.70
CA ARG A 115 21.16 -16.25 31.71
C ARG A 115 21.62 -16.78 33.07
N HIS A 116 22.36 -17.89 33.07
CA HIS A 116 22.96 -18.46 34.27
C HIS A 116 23.98 -17.52 34.91
N HIS A 117 24.95 -17.01 34.16
CA HIS A 117 26.08 -16.28 34.74
C HIS A 117 25.73 -14.83 35.09
N ASN A 118 24.77 -14.20 34.39
CA ASN A 118 24.20 -12.92 34.82
C ASN A 118 23.39 -13.05 36.12
N ALA A 119 22.66 -14.16 36.29
CA ALA A 119 21.87 -14.41 37.49
C ALA A 119 22.74 -14.69 38.72
N PHE A 120 23.81 -15.49 38.60
CA PHE A 120 24.53 -16.03 39.77
C PHE A 120 26.01 -15.60 39.90
N TYR A 121 26.62 -15.13 38.82
CA TYR A 121 28.07 -14.90 38.73
C TYR A 121 28.46 -13.51 38.17
N SER A 122 27.53 -12.55 38.18
CA SER A 122 27.75 -11.16 37.69
C SER A 122 28.30 -11.06 36.26
N GLY A 123 28.00 -12.03 35.40
CA GLY A 123 28.51 -12.11 34.02
C GLY A 123 29.64 -13.12 33.80
N GLY A 124 30.13 -13.78 34.86
CA GLY A 124 31.17 -14.80 34.78
C GLY A 124 32.60 -14.24 34.85
N ASP A 125 33.59 -15.12 34.68
CA ASP A 125 35.02 -14.79 34.62
C ASP A 125 35.51 -14.55 33.17
N ALA A 126 36.81 -14.29 33.01
CA ALA A 126 37.40 -14.05 31.70
C ALA A 126 37.25 -15.24 30.73
N GLY A 127 37.37 -16.48 31.22
CA GLY A 127 37.18 -17.69 30.41
C GLY A 127 35.72 -17.90 30.01
N HIS A 128 34.78 -17.54 30.89
CA HIS A 128 33.36 -17.49 30.55
C HIS A 128 33.10 -16.50 29.41
N LEU A 129 33.58 -15.26 29.53
CA LEU A 129 33.41 -14.21 28.52
C LEU A 129 34.02 -14.60 27.17
N GLN A 130 35.26 -15.10 27.16
CA GLN A 130 35.93 -15.59 25.95
C GLN A 130 35.11 -16.66 25.22
N TYR A 131 34.46 -17.57 25.96
CA TYR A 131 33.59 -18.58 25.37
C TYR A 131 32.24 -18.00 24.89
N LEU A 132 31.69 -16.95 25.52
CA LEU A 132 30.55 -16.23 24.96
C LEU A 132 30.90 -15.55 23.64
N ASP A 133 32.10 -14.98 23.53
CA ASP A 133 32.58 -14.34 22.31
C ASP A 133 32.83 -15.36 21.19
N PHE A 134 33.36 -16.54 21.52
CA PHE A 134 33.39 -17.69 20.61
C PHE A 134 31.99 -18.05 20.09
N LEU A 135 30.98 -18.15 20.96
CA LEU A 135 29.61 -18.46 20.56
C LEU A 135 29.00 -17.37 19.67
N ARG A 136 29.24 -16.09 19.95
CA ARG A 136 28.79 -14.95 19.12
C ARG A 136 29.44 -14.97 17.73
N LEU A 137 30.74 -15.26 17.67
CA LEU A 137 31.46 -15.40 16.42
C LEU A 137 30.94 -16.60 15.62
N LEU A 138 30.68 -17.73 16.28
CA LEU A 138 30.11 -18.91 15.65
C LEU A 138 28.70 -18.64 15.07
N THR A 139 27.80 -18.00 15.83
CA THR A 139 26.46 -17.65 15.32
C THR A 139 26.52 -16.70 14.12
N THR A 140 27.39 -15.67 14.18
CA THR A 140 27.59 -14.74 13.05
C THR A 140 28.13 -15.45 11.81
N ASN A 141 29.11 -16.35 11.98
CA ASN A 141 29.66 -17.14 10.87
C ASN A 141 28.61 -18.07 10.25
N LEU A 142 27.74 -18.67 11.06
CA LEU A 142 26.66 -19.54 10.58
C LEU A 142 25.59 -18.76 9.81
N GLU A 143 25.25 -17.54 10.24
CA GLU A 143 24.37 -16.63 9.50
C GLU A 143 24.96 -16.24 8.14
N ASP A 144 26.28 -15.97 8.07
CA ASP A 144 26.98 -15.73 6.81
C ASP A 144 26.94 -16.95 5.88
N MET A 145 27.21 -18.16 6.40
CA MET A 145 27.15 -19.38 5.59
C MET A 145 25.73 -19.67 5.08
N MET A 146 24.69 -19.49 5.92
CA MET A 146 23.29 -19.63 5.49
C MET A 146 22.94 -18.64 4.38
N ARG A 147 23.35 -17.37 4.51
CA ARG A 147 23.19 -16.36 3.45
C ARG A 147 23.90 -16.75 2.15
N ARG A 148 25.13 -17.27 2.22
CA ARG A 148 25.84 -17.73 1.00
C ARG A 148 25.15 -18.93 0.34
N CYS A 149 24.57 -19.84 1.10
CA CYS A 149 23.72 -20.90 0.55
C CYS A 149 22.47 -20.33 -0.16
N ASP A 150 21.81 -19.31 0.41
CA ASP A 150 20.65 -18.65 -0.22
C ASP A 150 21.05 -17.93 -1.53
N GLU A 151 22.18 -17.22 -1.53
CA GLU A 151 22.73 -16.52 -2.70
C GLU A 151 23.10 -17.50 -3.83
N LEU A 152 23.87 -18.55 -3.54
CA LEU A 152 24.22 -19.59 -4.53
C LEU A 152 23.00 -20.39 -4.99
N GLY A 153 22.04 -20.67 -4.09
CA GLY A 153 20.80 -21.32 -4.44
C GLY A 153 19.95 -20.47 -5.40
N TYR A 154 19.96 -19.16 -5.23
CA TYR A 154 19.34 -18.23 -6.16
C TYR A 154 20.07 -18.18 -7.51
N GLU A 155 21.41 -18.14 -7.52
CA GLU A 155 22.20 -18.19 -8.77
C GLU A 155 21.94 -19.48 -9.57
N LEU A 156 21.98 -20.64 -8.91
CA LEU A 156 21.69 -21.93 -9.56
C LEU A 156 20.25 -22.05 -10.06
N LEU A 157 19.28 -21.46 -9.35
CA LEU A 157 17.89 -21.37 -9.85
C LEU A 157 17.83 -20.51 -11.12
N LEU A 158 18.49 -19.34 -11.14
CA LEU A 158 18.51 -18.48 -12.31
C LEU A 158 19.25 -19.11 -13.50
N GLU A 159 20.34 -19.84 -13.27
CA GLU A 159 21.07 -20.56 -14.32
C GLU A 159 20.21 -21.69 -14.89
N LYS A 160 19.65 -22.55 -14.02
CA LYS A 160 18.79 -23.68 -14.41
C LYS A 160 17.57 -23.23 -15.22
N GLU A 161 16.89 -22.17 -14.78
CA GLU A 161 15.71 -21.61 -15.45
C GLU A 161 16.09 -20.65 -16.61
N ARG A 162 17.39 -20.55 -16.97
CA ARG A 162 17.93 -19.64 -18.02
C ARG A 162 17.55 -18.16 -17.84
N ALA A 163 17.34 -17.77 -16.60
CA ALA A 163 16.78 -16.50 -16.17
C ALA A 163 17.83 -15.45 -15.77
N ILE A 164 19.01 -15.50 -16.39
CA ILE A 164 20.10 -14.52 -16.21
C ILE A 164 19.63 -13.07 -16.49
N TRP A 165 18.52 -12.90 -17.24
CA TRP A 165 17.84 -11.62 -17.43
C TRP A 165 17.35 -10.96 -16.13
N VAL A 166 17.19 -11.70 -15.02
CA VAL A 166 16.82 -11.16 -13.71
C VAL A 166 18.01 -10.47 -13.03
N GLN A 167 19.23 -11.02 -13.16
CA GLN A 167 20.46 -10.39 -12.67
C GLN A 167 20.86 -9.17 -13.51
N ARG A 168 20.49 -9.18 -14.79
CA ARG A 168 20.61 -8.01 -15.68
C ARG A 168 19.51 -7.01 -15.36
N ALA A 169 19.63 -6.33 -14.22
CA ALA A 169 19.03 -5.01 -14.07
C ALA A 169 19.36 -4.21 -15.34
N PRO A 170 18.36 -3.66 -16.07
CA PRO A 170 18.65 -2.84 -17.23
C PRO A 170 19.61 -1.74 -16.77
N PRO A 171 20.74 -1.50 -17.48
CA PRO A 171 21.70 -0.48 -17.07
C PRO A 171 20.91 0.79 -16.85
N SER A 172 20.93 1.29 -15.61
CA SER A 172 20.01 2.33 -15.15
C SER A 172 20.08 3.47 -16.15
N THR A 173 19.04 3.63 -16.96
CA THR A 173 19.05 4.60 -18.06
C THR A 173 19.21 5.95 -17.40
N GLU A 174 20.45 6.47 -17.43
CA GLU A 174 20.75 7.75 -16.82
C GLU A 174 19.75 8.72 -17.38
N SER A 175 19.10 9.47 -16.48
CA SER A 175 18.00 10.39 -16.78
C SER A 175 18.40 11.28 -17.95
N GLY A 176 18.06 10.84 -19.16
CA GLY A 176 18.46 11.46 -20.41
C GLY A 176 17.86 12.85 -20.43
N GLY A 177 18.70 13.85 -20.14
CA GLY A 177 18.32 15.24 -20.30
C GLY A 177 17.78 15.42 -21.71
N CYS A 178 16.76 16.26 -21.86
CA CYS A 178 16.05 16.47 -23.12
C CYS A 178 16.99 17.15 -24.16
N GLY A 179 17.91 16.37 -24.71
CA GLY A 179 18.89 16.72 -25.72
C GLY A 179 18.27 16.57 -27.10
N LEU A 180 17.84 17.70 -27.65
CA LEU A 180 17.21 17.78 -28.95
C LEU A 180 18.30 17.75 -30.04
N GLU A 181 18.72 16.56 -30.46
CA GLU A 181 19.65 16.41 -31.60
C GLU A 181 19.11 15.49 -32.71
N THR A 182 19.58 15.81 -33.91
CA THR A 182 18.94 15.52 -35.20
C THR A 182 19.22 14.13 -35.75
N ASN A 183 18.25 13.62 -36.52
CA ASN A 183 18.34 12.40 -37.31
C ASN A 183 19.64 12.29 -38.14
N THR A 184 20.31 11.15 -38.04
CA THR A 184 21.02 10.51 -39.16
C THR A 184 20.74 9.02 -39.13
N ALA A 185 20.39 8.44 -40.27
CA ALA A 185 19.79 7.10 -40.38
C ALA A 185 20.77 6.02 -40.82
N SER A 186 20.51 4.77 -40.44
CA SER A 186 20.86 3.59 -41.26
C SER A 186 19.94 2.38 -40.98
N ALA A 187 19.62 1.68 -42.07
CA ALA A 187 18.88 0.42 -42.30
C ALA A 187 18.85 -0.67 -41.18
N ALA A 188 17.90 -1.62 -41.12
CA ALA A 188 16.64 -1.93 -41.84
C ALA A 188 15.77 -2.87 -40.92
N CYS A 189 14.60 -3.43 -41.21
CA CYS A 189 13.72 -3.62 -42.40
C CYS A 189 12.23 -3.62 -41.91
N GLY A 190 11.17 -3.78 -42.69
CA GLY A 190 10.94 -3.92 -44.14
C GLY A 190 9.46 -3.59 -44.46
N GLU A 191 9.12 -3.42 -45.75
CA GLU A 191 7.85 -2.81 -46.24
C GLU A 191 6.58 -3.65 -45.99
N ILE A 192 5.37 -3.08 -45.96
CA ILE A 192 4.40 -2.91 -47.08
C ILE A 192 3.09 -2.35 -46.45
N LEU A 193 2.23 -1.48 -47.02
CA LEU A 193 2.20 -0.57 -48.18
C LEU A 193 1.04 0.46 -47.97
N CYS A 194 1.13 1.70 -48.45
CA CYS A 194 0.07 2.39 -49.24
C CYS A 194 0.33 3.89 -49.58
N ALA A 195 0.09 4.22 -50.86
CA ALA A 195 -0.25 5.53 -51.46
C ALA A 195 0.60 6.80 -51.18
N LYS A 196 1.14 7.39 -52.27
CA LYS A 196 1.77 8.72 -52.33
C LYS A 196 0.89 9.74 -53.09
N ASN A 197 0.68 10.91 -52.47
CA ASN A 197 0.77 12.28 -53.06
C ASN A 197 -0.18 12.66 -54.25
N PRO A 198 -0.29 13.95 -54.68
CA PRO A 198 0.45 15.15 -54.28
C PRO A 198 -0.36 16.45 -54.03
N SER A 199 0.39 17.52 -53.70
CA SER A 199 0.25 18.91 -54.20
C SER A 199 -0.15 20.02 -53.22
N ASP A 200 0.85 20.86 -52.91
CA ASP A 200 0.71 22.25 -52.49
C ASP A 200 -0.10 23.12 -53.46
N ARG A 201 -0.74 24.17 -52.93
CA ARG A 201 -0.93 25.44 -53.67
C ARG A 201 -1.07 26.65 -52.75
N ASN A 202 -0.53 27.78 -53.20
CA ASN A 202 -0.31 28.99 -52.41
C ASN A 202 -1.53 29.92 -52.27
N GLY A 203 -1.73 30.45 -51.06
CA GLY A 203 -2.33 31.77 -50.76
C GLY A 203 -3.85 31.96 -50.96
N PRO A 204 -4.43 33.13 -50.56
CA PRO A 204 -3.80 34.29 -49.91
C PRO A 204 -4.40 34.66 -48.52
N THR A 205 -3.75 35.59 -47.83
CA THR A 205 -4.18 36.20 -46.55
C THR A 205 -5.42 37.08 -46.70
N PRO A 206 -6.31 37.13 -45.68
CA PRO A 206 -6.89 38.42 -45.32
C PRO A 206 -6.97 38.75 -43.81
N ALA A 207 -6.79 40.04 -43.53
CA ALA A 207 -7.40 40.85 -42.46
C ALA A 207 -7.43 40.35 -40.99
N ARG A 208 -6.62 41.04 -40.17
CA ARG A 208 -6.84 41.35 -38.74
C ARG A 208 -8.32 41.31 -38.29
N GLY A 209 -8.56 40.60 -37.19
CA GLY A 209 -9.79 40.68 -36.41
C GLY A 209 -9.52 40.32 -34.94
N ASP A 210 -9.04 41.28 -34.14
CA ASP A 210 -8.74 41.07 -32.73
C ASP A 210 -9.98 40.67 -31.92
N ARG A 211 -10.05 39.39 -31.54
CA ARG A 211 -10.88 38.92 -30.42
C ARG A 211 -10.05 38.04 -29.50
N ALA A 212 -9.34 38.70 -28.59
CA ALA A 212 -8.71 38.03 -27.46
C ALA A 212 -9.75 37.23 -26.67
N LEU A 213 -9.57 35.91 -26.63
CA LEU A 213 -10.35 35.03 -25.76
C LEU A 213 -9.97 35.36 -24.31
N LEU A 214 -10.88 36.04 -23.61
CA LEU A 214 -10.73 36.33 -22.18
C LEU A 214 -10.83 35.03 -21.39
N THR A 215 -9.67 34.44 -21.08
CA THR A 215 -9.55 33.44 -20.02
C THR A 215 -10.13 34.02 -18.72
N PRO A 216 -10.97 33.28 -17.97
CA PRO A 216 -11.51 33.77 -16.72
C PRO A 216 -10.37 34.09 -15.74
N PRO A 217 -10.44 35.21 -14.99
CA PRO A 217 -9.44 35.51 -13.99
C PRO A 217 -9.45 34.45 -12.89
N PRO A 218 -8.29 34.01 -12.37
CA PRO A 218 -8.26 33.09 -11.25
C PRO A 218 -8.96 33.73 -10.03
N SER A 219 -9.81 32.97 -9.36
CA SER A 219 -10.45 33.39 -8.12
C SER A 219 -9.41 33.85 -7.10
N PRO A 220 -9.67 34.91 -6.32
CA PRO A 220 -8.69 35.41 -5.36
C PRO A 220 -8.45 34.36 -4.26
N THR A 221 -7.30 33.70 -4.32
CA THR A 221 -6.78 32.90 -3.21
C THR A 221 -6.76 33.79 -1.96
N PRO A 222 -7.34 33.37 -0.82
CA PRO A 222 -7.22 34.15 0.40
C PRO A 222 -5.73 34.29 0.73
N THR A 223 -5.25 35.52 0.75
CA THR A 223 -3.92 35.88 1.25
C THR A 223 -3.89 35.63 2.75
N ILE A 224 -3.70 34.37 3.13
CA ILE A 224 -3.21 34.00 4.46
C ILE A 224 -1.90 34.76 4.62
N SER A 225 -1.93 35.74 5.52
CA SER A 225 -0.75 36.50 5.88
C SER A 225 0.36 35.53 6.25
N ARG A 226 1.58 35.81 5.81
CA ARG A 226 2.78 35.11 6.29
C ARG A 226 3.01 35.47 7.77
N GLY A 227 2.19 34.89 8.65
CA GLY A 227 2.60 34.61 10.02
C GLY A 227 3.94 33.89 9.93
N GLY A 228 4.88 34.31 10.77
CA GLY A 228 6.29 33.96 10.59
C GLY A 228 6.51 32.47 10.44
N LYS A 229 7.58 32.09 9.74
CA LYS A 229 8.14 30.74 9.84
C LYS A 229 8.50 30.51 11.31
N ALA A 230 7.56 29.97 12.09
CA ALA A 230 7.89 29.22 13.27
C ALA A 230 8.90 28.19 12.78
N LYS A 231 10.16 28.33 13.21
CA LYS A 231 11.12 27.24 13.10
C LYS A 231 10.37 26.03 13.63
N GLN A 232 10.24 24.97 12.85
CA GLN A 232 9.92 23.69 13.44
C GLN A 232 11.05 23.43 14.41
N THR A 233 10.80 23.72 15.68
CA THR A 233 11.54 23.15 16.79
C THR A 233 11.55 21.67 16.47
N LYS A 234 12.72 21.12 16.12
CA LYS A 234 12.92 19.68 16.23
C LYS A 234 12.45 19.38 17.65
N VAL A 235 11.30 18.74 17.81
CA VAL A 235 10.92 18.18 19.10
C VAL A 235 12.09 17.26 19.41
N PRO A 236 12.95 17.61 20.38
CA PRO A 236 14.00 16.70 20.78
C PRO A 236 13.25 15.43 21.18
N ILE A 237 13.76 14.27 20.81
CA ILE A 237 13.27 13.04 21.44
C ILE A 237 13.42 13.31 22.93
N GLU A 238 12.31 13.34 23.67
CA GLU A 238 12.31 13.43 25.13
C GLU A 238 12.92 12.12 25.63
N LEU A 239 14.25 12.12 25.64
CA LEU A 239 15.05 11.16 26.35
C LEU A 239 14.55 11.22 27.79
N SER A 240 14.07 10.08 28.29
CA SER A 240 13.77 9.91 29.71
C SER A 240 14.94 10.46 30.54
N PRO A 241 14.67 11.06 31.72
CA PRO A 241 15.69 11.73 32.51
C PRO A 241 16.95 10.88 32.59
N GLY A 242 18.08 11.47 32.14
CA GLY A 242 19.33 10.76 31.92
C GLY A 242 19.78 9.98 33.15
N CYS A 243 20.56 8.92 32.93
CA CYS A 243 20.94 7.95 33.96
C CYS A 243 21.39 8.64 35.27
N GLN A 244 20.52 8.66 36.28
CA GLN A 244 20.80 9.30 37.59
C GLN A 244 21.78 8.48 38.46
N SER A 245 22.39 7.44 37.90
CA SER A 245 23.37 6.62 38.58
C SER A 245 24.73 7.33 38.58
N LEU A 246 25.08 7.91 39.73
CA LEU A 246 26.42 8.42 40.06
C LEU A 246 27.55 7.37 39.94
N SER A 247 27.21 6.11 39.65
CA SER A 247 28.13 4.98 39.53
C SER A 247 28.09 4.33 38.13
N CYS A 248 27.69 5.05 37.09
CA CYS A 248 27.81 4.59 35.71
C CYS A 248 29.22 4.94 35.18
N PRO A 249 30.13 3.97 35.00
CA PRO A 249 31.53 4.26 34.68
C PRO A 249 31.77 4.76 33.24
N ASP A 250 30.75 4.69 32.38
CA ASP A 250 30.78 5.21 31.02
C ASP A 250 29.40 5.76 30.63
N GLU A 251 29.27 7.10 30.71
CA GLU A 251 28.05 7.83 30.36
C GLU A 251 27.72 7.71 28.86
N ILE A 252 28.73 7.50 27.99
CA ILE A 252 28.57 7.39 26.54
C ILE A 252 27.97 6.03 26.21
N SER A 253 28.57 4.95 26.72
CA SER A 253 28.04 3.59 26.57
C SER A 253 26.60 3.46 27.09
N CYS A 254 26.28 4.11 28.22
CA CYS A 254 24.93 4.16 28.75
C CYS A 254 23.94 4.88 27.81
N LYS A 255 24.31 6.05 27.26
CA LYS A 255 23.50 6.79 26.28
C LYS A 255 23.28 6.00 25.00
N ASP A 256 24.31 5.33 24.48
CA ASP A 256 24.21 4.53 23.27
C ASP A 256 23.37 3.25 23.48
N LEU A 257 23.45 2.61 24.65
CA LEU A 257 22.57 1.49 25.00
C LEU A 257 21.11 1.94 25.13
N GLN A 258 20.84 3.07 25.79
CA GLN A 258 19.49 3.64 25.90
C GLN A 258 18.92 4.01 24.52
N ARG A 259 19.74 4.65 23.68
CA ARG A 259 19.42 5.00 22.28
C ARG A 259 19.10 3.75 21.46
N ARG A 260 19.96 2.71 21.52
CA ARG A 260 19.73 1.42 20.86
C ARG A 260 18.42 0.79 21.32
N GLN A 261 18.18 0.70 22.63
CA GLN A 261 16.93 0.13 23.15
C GLN A 261 15.68 0.91 22.71
N ALA A 262 15.72 2.24 22.67
CA ALA A 262 14.62 3.06 22.18
C ALA A 262 14.30 2.77 20.70
N ILE A 263 15.35 2.58 19.88
CA ILE A 263 15.23 2.18 18.48
C ILE A 263 14.62 0.78 18.37
N VAL A 264 15.18 -0.22 19.06
CA VAL A 264 14.68 -1.61 19.08
C VAL A 264 13.21 -1.66 19.48
N ARG A 265 12.81 -0.98 20.57
CA ARG A 265 11.40 -0.93 21.00
C ARG A 265 10.49 -0.35 19.91
N ARG A 266 10.92 0.71 19.22
CA ARG A 266 10.15 1.32 18.10
C ARG A 266 10.00 0.37 16.91
N LEU A 267 11.08 -0.33 16.55
CA LEU A 267 11.10 -1.33 15.47
C LEU A 267 10.19 -2.52 15.80
N CYS A 268 10.32 -3.07 17.00
CA CYS A 268 9.51 -4.20 17.47
C CYS A 268 8.03 -3.81 17.62
N ALA A 269 7.70 -2.58 18.07
CA ALA A 269 6.33 -2.09 18.11
C ALA A 269 5.72 -1.94 16.71
N PHE A 270 6.48 -1.43 15.72
CA PHE A 270 6.03 -1.36 14.33
C PHE A 270 5.74 -2.77 13.77
N LEU A 271 6.67 -3.71 13.96
CA LEU A 271 6.48 -5.09 13.52
C LEU A 271 5.31 -5.76 14.25
N GLN A 272 5.15 -5.56 15.55
CA GLN A 272 4.00 -6.06 16.30
C GLN A 272 2.69 -5.50 15.72
N VAL A 273 2.59 -4.21 15.39
CA VAL A 273 1.39 -3.66 14.74
C VAL A 273 1.16 -4.29 13.36
N ALA A 274 2.20 -4.44 12.54
CA ALA A 274 2.10 -5.05 11.21
C ALA A 274 1.75 -6.57 11.24
N LEU A 275 2.06 -7.26 12.35
CA LEU A 275 1.95 -8.72 12.48
C LEU A 275 0.86 -9.17 13.47
N LEU A 276 0.26 -8.22 14.20
CA LEU A 276 -0.96 -8.39 15.01
C LEU A 276 -2.22 -8.03 14.23
N GLU A 277 -2.15 -7.52 13.00
CA GLU A 277 -3.30 -7.63 12.09
C GLU A 277 -3.64 -9.13 11.93
N PRO A 278 -4.89 -9.58 12.15
CA PRO A 278 -5.26 -11.00 12.14
C PRO A 278 -5.01 -11.77 10.84
N ARG A 279 -4.59 -11.08 9.77
CA ARG A 279 -4.49 -11.60 8.40
C ARG A 279 -3.23 -12.41 8.10
N ALA A 280 -2.12 -12.17 8.79
CA ALA A 280 -0.91 -13.00 8.61
C ALA A 280 -1.12 -14.46 9.05
N ARG A 281 -2.05 -14.72 9.98
CA ARG A 281 -2.32 -16.07 10.52
C ARG A 281 -3.38 -16.86 9.75
N THR A 282 -4.24 -16.20 8.97
CA THR A 282 -5.35 -16.87 8.28
C THR A 282 -4.93 -17.48 6.93
N TRP A 283 -3.92 -16.92 6.27
CA TRP A 283 -3.34 -17.46 5.03
C TRP A 283 -2.73 -18.88 5.23
N GLU A 284 -2.01 -19.09 6.33
CA GLU A 284 -1.38 -20.39 6.63
C GLU A 284 -2.38 -21.48 7.06
N SER A 285 -3.62 -21.12 7.42
CA SER A 285 -4.66 -22.11 7.78
C SER A 285 -5.55 -22.50 6.61
N GLN A 286 -5.82 -21.61 5.65
CA GLN A 286 -6.69 -21.91 4.51
C GLN A 286 -5.96 -22.58 3.33
N SER A 287 -4.64 -22.48 3.27
CA SER A 287 -3.82 -23.15 2.24
C SER A 287 -3.63 -24.67 2.45
N SER A 288 -4.28 -25.27 3.46
CA SER A 288 -4.23 -26.72 3.72
C SER A 288 -5.48 -27.51 3.28
N GLU A 289 -6.53 -26.84 2.78
CA GLU A 289 -7.76 -27.51 2.30
C GLU A 289 -7.88 -27.59 0.76
N ALA A 290 -6.96 -26.98 0.01
CA ALA A 290 -6.81 -27.18 -1.43
C ALA A 290 -5.69 -28.20 -1.69
N GLY A 291 -6.06 -29.44 -2.03
CA GLY A 291 -5.12 -30.54 -2.24
C GLY A 291 -4.14 -30.31 -3.40
N PRO A 292 -3.00 -31.02 -3.37
CA PRO A 292 -2.94 -32.23 -4.20
C PRO A 292 -2.59 -33.51 -3.43
N ILE A 293 -2.66 -34.63 -4.16
CA ILE A 293 -2.51 -36.02 -3.67
C ILE A 293 -1.05 -36.34 -3.26
N CYS A 294 -0.90 -37.07 -2.13
CA CYS A 294 0.35 -37.65 -1.56
C CYS A 294 1.40 -36.63 -1.06
N MET A 295 2.09 -36.81 0.09
CA MET A 295 2.26 -37.93 1.04
C MET A 295 2.05 -37.47 2.51
N PRO A 296 1.76 -38.37 3.47
CA PRO A 296 1.64 -38.02 4.89
C PRO A 296 2.99 -37.93 5.64
N ASP A 297 2.91 -37.45 6.88
CA ASP A 297 3.93 -37.51 7.95
C ASP A 297 5.16 -36.58 7.89
N GLN A 298 4.92 -35.26 8.02
CA GLN A 298 5.59 -34.47 9.07
C GLN A 298 4.86 -33.14 9.38
N PRO A 299 4.57 -32.81 10.66
CA PRO A 299 3.99 -31.52 11.03
C PRO A 299 5.06 -30.42 10.98
N ILE A 300 5.07 -29.62 9.91
CA ILE A 300 5.94 -28.45 9.79
C ILE A 300 5.46 -27.38 10.77
N VAL A 301 6.07 -27.32 11.96
CA VAL A 301 5.89 -26.23 12.91
C VAL A 301 6.57 -24.97 12.35
N ARG A 302 5.86 -24.22 11.51
CA ARG A 302 6.27 -22.88 11.10
C ARG A 302 6.18 -21.95 12.31
N GLU A 303 7.31 -21.68 12.94
CA GLU A 303 7.42 -20.48 13.75
C GLU A 303 7.23 -19.27 12.84
N SER A 304 6.24 -18.43 13.16
CA SER A 304 5.93 -17.24 12.35
C SER A 304 7.18 -16.39 12.16
N SER A 305 7.53 -16.08 10.91
CA SER A 305 8.70 -15.28 10.49
C SER A 305 8.85 -13.98 11.30
N ALA A 306 7.72 -13.41 11.74
CA ALA A 306 7.59 -12.38 12.77
C ALA A 306 8.56 -12.51 13.96
N LYS A 307 8.61 -13.68 14.60
CA LYS A 307 9.43 -13.93 15.80
C LYS A 307 10.92 -13.86 15.47
N PHE A 308 11.31 -14.38 14.31
CA PHE A 308 12.70 -14.34 13.85
C PHE A 308 13.17 -12.91 13.59
N VAL A 309 12.37 -12.10 12.90
CA VAL A 309 12.71 -10.68 12.63
C VAL A 309 12.73 -9.84 13.92
N VAL A 310 11.79 -10.05 14.83
CA VAL A 310 11.79 -9.40 16.16
C VAL A 310 13.01 -9.86 16.99
N GLY A 311 13.39 -11.14 16.91
CA GLY A 311 14.61 -11.68 17.51
C GLY A 311 15.86 -11.02 16.97
N PHE A 312 16.05 -11.00 15.65
CA PHE A 312 17.17 -10.36 14.96
C PHE A 312 17.32 -8.88 15.35
N ILE A 313 16.23 -8.10 15.30
CA ILE A 313 16.23 -6.68 15.68
C ILE A 313 16.54 -6.46 17.17
N SER A 314 16.12 -7.39 18.04
CA SER A 314 16.42 -7.30 19.48
C SER A 314 17.84 -7.72 19.81
N SER A 315 18.41 -8.66 19.04
CA SER A 315 19.76 -9.18 19.18
C SER A 315 20.82 -8.10 18.94
N ASP A 316 22.02 -8.30 19.48
CA ASP A 316 23.12 -7.35 19.32
C ASP A 316 23.81 -7.42 17.92
N ALA A 317 23.35 -8.29 17.02
CA ALA A 317 23.90 -8.44 15.67
C ALA A 317 23.78 -7.16 14.81
N PRO A 318 22.60 -6.52 14.66
CA PRO A 318 22.52 -5.22 14.00
C PRO A 318 23.06 -4.09 14.90
N THR A 319 24.05 -3.36 14.41
CA THR A 319 24.64 -2.22 15.13
C THR A 319 23.60 -1.12 15.38
N THR A 320 23.83 -0.24 16.37
CA THR A 320 22.99 0.96 16.58
C THR A 320 22.88 1.80 15.30
N SER A 321 23.91 1.83 14.46
CA SER A 321 23.89 2.55 13.17
C SER A 321 22.95 1.91 12.13
N GLU A 322 22.87 0.58 12.11
CA GLU A 322 22.00 -0.17 11.19
C GLU A 322 20.56 -0.20 11.69
N LEU A 323 20.37 -0.38 13.00
CA LEU A 323 19.07 -0.18 13.65
C LEU A 323 18.56 1.25 13.41
N GLU A 324 19.43 2.27 13.43
CA GLU A 324 19.06 3.63 13.02
C GLU A 324 18.77 3.75 11.53
N LYS A 325 19.56 3.12 10.64
CA LYS A 325 19.25 3.11 9.20
C LYS A 325 17.88 2.47 8.95
N LEU A 326 17.60 1.33 9.58
CA LEU A 326 16.32 0.62 9.53
C LEU A 326 15.17 1.45 10.13
N SER A 327 15.38 2.07 11.30
CA SER A 327 14.42 2.94 12.00
C SER A 327 14.30 4.36 11.39
N LYS A 328 15.15 4.71 10.43
CA LYS A 328 14.98 5.85 9.51
C LYS A 328 14.28 5.42 8.23
N LYS A 329 14.60 4.24 7.69
CA LYS A 329 13.88 3.62 6.57
C LYS A 329 12.42 3.30 6.91
N LEU A 330 12.06 2.93 8.15
CA LEU A 330 10.68 2.58 8.49
C LEU A 330 9.70 3.77 8.54
N PRO A 331 10.05 4.94 9.12
CA PRO A 331 9.29 6.18 8.93
C PRO A 331 9.41 6.77 7.51
N PHE A 332 10.43 6.37 6.75
CA PHE A 332 10.67 6.78 5.37
C PHE A 332 10.62 5.61 4.38
N VAL A 333 9.60 4.75 4.54
CA VAL A 333 8.98 4.03 3.42
C VAL A 333 8.09 5.02 2.60
N ARG A 334 8.57 6.27 2.51
CA ARG A 334 8.11 7.35 1.62
C ARG A 334 9.05 7.34 0.41
N GLY A 335 8.95 6.28 -0.39
CA GLY A 335 9.79 6.05 -1.55
C GLY A 335 9.72 4.60 -2.03
N GLU A 336 9.92 3.65 -1.10
CA GLU A 336 9.98 2.21 -1.38
C GLU A 336 8.93 1.42 -0.58
N SER A 337 7.69 1.94 -0.48
CA SER A 337 6.58 1.05 -0.13
C SER A 337 6.49 0.00 -1.22
N ILE A 338 6.26 -1.28 -0.87
CA ILE A 338 5.80 -2.26 -1.86
C ILE A 338 4.57 -1.62 -2.51
N SER A 339 4.70 -1.18 -3.75
CA SER A 339 3.69 -0.33 -4.36
C SER A 339 2.41 -1.15 -4.49
N ALA A 340 1.26 -0.49 -4.45
CA ALA A 340 0.01 -1.19 -4.70
C ALA A 340 0.05 -1.91 -6.06
N GLU A 341 0.77 -1.36 -7.04
CA GLU A 341 1.01 -1.97 -8.34
C GLU A 341 1.85 -3.25 -8.24
N LEU A 342 2.96 -3.24 -7.47
CA LEU A 342 3.78 -4.44 -7.24
C LEU A 342 3.00 -5.52 -6.46
N ILE A 343 2.16 -5.14 -5.50
CA ILE A 343 1.25 -6.09 -4.82
C ILE A 343 0.23 -6.66 -5.82
N ARG A 344 -0.39 -5.79 -6.62
CA ARG A 344 -1.40 -6.15 -7.61
C ARG A 344 -0.83 -7.08 -8.69
N ASP A 345 0.39 -6.83 -9.17
CA ASP A 345 1.05 -7.65 -10.18
C ASP A 345 1.51 -9.00 -9.58
N ALA A 346 2.02 -9.02 -8.35
CA ALA A 346 2.31 -10.26 -7.64
C ALA A 346 1.05 -11.12 -7.40
N ILE A 347 -0.09 -10.50 -7.07
CA ILE A 347 -1.38 -11.20 -7.02
C ILE A 347 -1.74 -11.72 -8.41
N ALA A 348 -1.68 -10.87 -9.45
CA ALA A 348 -2.05 -11.22 -10.80
C ALA A 348 -1.27 -12.44 -11.32
N ASP A 349 0.04 -12.48 -11.08
CA ASP A 349 0.92 -13.60 -11.44
C ASP A 349 0.50 -14.93 -10.77
N ASN A 350 -0.07 -14.91 -9.56
CA ASN A 350 -0.64 -16.10 -8.93
C ASN A 350 -1.95 -16.57 -9.61
N PHE A 351 -2.80 -15.64 -10.06
CA PHE A 351 -4.06 -15.95 -10.74
C PHE A 351 -3.90 -16.26 -12.24
N ARG A 352 -2.76 -15.87 -12.84
CA ARG A 352 -2.41 -16.07 -14.25
C ARG A 352 -2.48 -17.52 -14.71
N LEU A 353 -2.11 -18.46 -13.83
CA LEU A 353 -2.07 -19.90 -14.14
C LEU A 353 -3.45 -20.57 -14.01
N THR A 354 -4.32 -20.05 -13.14
CA THR A 354 -5.62 -20.67 -12.83
C THR A 354 -6.57 -20.67 -14.03
N GLY A 355 -6.45 -19.67 -14.92
CA GLY A 355 -7.28 -19.58 -16.13
C GLY A 355 -6.80 -20.43 -17.32
N LEU A 356 -5.65 -21.10 -17.23
CA LEU A 356 -4.97 -21.73 -18.38
C LEU A 356 -4.85 -23.25 -18.30
N GLN A 357 -5.62 -23.92 -17.44
CA GLN A 357 -5.55 -25.39 -17.27
C GLN A 357 -5.99 -26.21 -18.50
N ASN A 358 -6.57 -25.59 -19.54
CA ASN A 358 -7.22 -26.30 -20.66
C ASN A 358 -6.60 -26.09 -22.05
N ASP A 359 -5.63 -25.19 -22.25
CA ASP A 359 -5.03 -24.91 -23.56
C ASP A 359 -3.51 -25.11 -23.57
N THR A 360 -2.98 -25.73 -24.62
CA THR A 360 -1.55 -26.06 -24.74
C THR A 360 -0.64 -24.90 -25.14
N ASP A 361 -1.19 -23.74 -25.52
CA ASP A 361 -0.44 -22.56 -25.98
C ASP A 361 -0.02 -21.58 -24.84
N ILE A 362 0.14 -22.10 -23.62
CA ILE A 362 0.50 -21.34 -22.41
C ILE A 362 1.79 -20.51 -22.62
N THR A 363 2.74 -21.03 -23.42
CA THR A 363 4.07 -20.44 -23.60
C THR A 363 4.07 -19.09 -24.33
N GLU A 364 3.19 -18.86 -25.31
CA GLU A 364 3.15 -17.59 -26.04
C GLU A 364 2.45 -16.47 -25.25
N LEU A 365 1.35 -16.79 -24.56
CA LEU A 365 0.50 -15.80 -23.87
C LEU A 365 1.05 -15.36 -22.51
N CYS A 366 1.75 -16.24 -21.79
CA CYS A 366 2.31 -15.91 -20.47
C CYS A 366 3.69 -15.23 -20.53
N GLY A 367 4.47 -15.49 -21.58
CA GLY A 367 5.87 -15.10 -21.64
C GLY A 367 6.75 -15.79 -20.60
N ASP A 368 8.04 -15.46 -20.59
CA ASP A 368 9.03 -16.10 -19.71
C ASP A 368 8.60 -15.98 -18.22
N SER A 369 8.63 -17.10 -17.50
CA SER A 369 8.30 -17.17 -16.08
C SER A 369 9.32 -18.02 -15.33
N ILE A 370 9.62 -17.68 -14.09
CA ILE A 370 10.52 -18.44 -13.22
C ILE A 370 9.83 -18.87 -11.94
N SER A 371 10.19 -20.04 -11.42
CA SER A 371 9.77 -20.50 -10.10
C SER A 371 10.69 -19.95 -9.01
N LEU A 372 10.17 -19.03 -8.18
CA LEU A 372 10.89 -18.44 -7.05
C LEU A 372 10.06 -18.60 -5.76
N LEU A 373 10.70 -19.10 -4.70
CA LEU A 373 10.12 -19.24 -3.35
C LEU A 373 8.77 -19.99 -3.28
N GLY A 374 8.50 -20.87 -4.25
CA GLY A 374 7.25 -21.64 -4.35
C GLY A 374 6.13 -20.96 -5.15
N GLY A 375 6.34 -19.74 -5.64
CA GLY A 375 5.46 -19.08 -6.62
C GLY A 375 6.09 -19.01 -8.02
N ARG A 376 5.35 -18.49 -9.01
CA ARG A 376 5.93 -18.06 -10.29
C ARG A 376 6.00 -16.53 -10.36
N VAL A 377 7.10 -16.02 -10.91
CA VAL A 377 7.30 -14.61 -11.25
C VAL A 377 7.41 -14.50 -12.76
N PHE A 378 6.64 -13.62 -13.38
CA PHE A 378 6.62 -13.47 -14.84
C PHE A 378 7.46 -12.27 -15.28
N ARG A 379 8.14 -12.40 -16.42
CA ARG A 379 9.02 -11.35 -16.99
C ARG A 379 8.26 -10.09 -17.41
N LYS A 380 6.96 -10.23 -17.75
CA LYS A 380 6.08 -9.12 -18.11
C LYS A 380 4.92 -9.05 -17.11
N PRO A 381 4.65 -7.88 -16.50
CA PRO A 381 3.55 -7.70 -15.57
C PRO A 381 2.21 -7.99 -16.26
N TRP A 382 1.24 -8.46 -15.48
CA TRP A 382 -0.10 -8.75 -15.98
C TRP A 382 -0.82 -7.48 -16.43
N THR A 383 -1.03 -7.33 -17.72
CA THR A 383 -1.76 -6.17 -18.27
C THR A 383 -3.27 -6.29 -18.12
N GLY A 384 -3.81 -7.51 -18.14
CA GLY A 384 -5.24 -7.78 -18.06
C GLY A 384 -5.91 -7.32 -16.76
N ALA A 385 -7.24 -7.39 -16.74
CA ALA A 385 -8.00 -7.17 -15.51
C ALA A 385 -7.72 -8.28 -14.48
N LEU A 386 -7.82 -7.94 -13.19
CA LEU A 386 -7.86 -8.91 -12.10
C LEU A 386 -9.27 -9.54 -11.97
N PRO A 387 -9.38 -10.87 -11.75
CA PRO A 387 -10.65 -11.51 -11.44
C PRO A 387 -11.17 -11.11 -10.04
N PRO A 388 -12.47 -11.31 -9.73
CA PRO A 388 -13.08 -10.94 -8.44
C PRO A 388 -12.33 -11.47 -7.20
N GLU A 389 -11.79 -12.69 -7.27
CA GLU A 389 -11.08 -13.39 -6.20
C GLU A 389 -9.70 -12.77 -5.95
N ALA A 390 -9.02 -12.31 -7.01
CA ALA A 390 -7.76 -11.58 -6.88
C ALA A 390 -7.97 -10.23 -6.18
N TRP A 391 -9.12 -9.57 -6.40
CA TRP A 391 -9.48 -8.38 -5.65
C TRP A 391 -9.77 -8.64 -4.17
N ASP A 392 -10.22 -9.84 -3.77
CA ASP A 392 -10.30 -10.20 -2.35
C ASP A 392 -8.92 -10.25 -1.71
N VAL A 393 -7.93 -10.86 -2.37
CA VAL A 393 -6.53 -10.89 -1.89
C VAL A 393 -5.97 -9.46 -1.84
N MET A 394 -6.24 -8.65 -2.86
CA MET A 394 -5.84 -7.24 -2.91
C MET A 394 -6.47 -6.43 -1.76
N HIS A 395 -7.74 -6.64 -1.42
CA HIS A 395 -8.38 -6.01 -0.27
C HIS A 395 -7.79 -6.47 1.08
N GLN A 396 -7.29 -7.70 1.17
CA GLN A 396 -6.61 -8.20 2.37
C GLN A 396 -5.24 -7.52 2.58
N LEU A 397 -4.48 -7.29 1.50
CA LEU A 397 -3.13 -6.71 1.56
C LEU A 397 -3.12 -5.17 1.51
N VAL A 398 -4.03 -4.56 0.74
CA VAL A 398 -4.10 -3.09 0.53
C VAL A 398 -5.37 -2.54 1.16
N ALA A 399 -5.24 -1.92 2.34
CA ALA A 399 -6.38 -1.31 3.05
C ALA A 399 -6.90 0.00 2.43
N CYS A 400 -6.25 0.56 1.41
CA CYS A 400 -6.58 1.87 0.83
C CYS A 400 -7.33 1.75 -0.51
N ALA A 401 -8.58 2.22 -0.54
CA ALA A 401 -9.40 2.26 -1.76
C ALA A 401 -8.73 3.05 -2.90
N GLY A 402 -8.09 4.17 -2.59
CA GLY A 402 -7.36 4.98 -3.58
C GLY A 402 -6.19 4.25 -4.23
N CYS A 403 -5.54 3.35 -3.49
CA CYS A 403 -4.46 2.49 -4.02
C CYS A 403 -5.01 1.35 -4.89
N ALA A 404 -6.16 0.77 -4.54
CA ALA A 404 -6.84 -0.23 -5.36
C ALA A 404 -7.37 0.36 -6.68
N LEU A 405 -7.98 1.56 -6.63
CA LEU A 405 -8.36 2.31 -7.83
C LEU A 405 -7.14 2.74 -8.64
N GLY A 406 -6.05 3.11 -7.96
CA GLY A 406 -4.76 3.45 -8.55
C GLY A 406 -4.05 2.29 -9.26
N THR A 407 -4.59 1.08 -9.21
CA THR A 407 -4.00 -0.15 -9.78
C THR A 407 -4.97 -0.93 -10.68
N SER A 408 -6.20 -0.43 -10.83
CA SER A 408 -7.18 -0.94 -11.80
C SER A 408 -6.70 -0.64 -13.22
N LYS A 409 -6.66 -1.66 -14.09
CA LYS A 409 -6.22 -1.51 -15.50
C LYS A 409 -7.42 -1.26 -16.45
N THR A 410 -8.64 -1.49 -15.97
CA THR A 410 -9.90 -1.22 -16.66
C THR A 410 -10.84 -0.34 -15.82
N LEU A 411 -11.74 0.40 -16.49
CA LEU A 411 -12.86 1.06 -15.83
C LEU A 411 -13.76 0.02 -15.16
N SER A 412 -13.95 -1.15 -15.78
CA SER A 412 -14.74 -2.24 -15.17
C SER A 412 -14.21 -2.69 -13.81
N GLU A 413 -12.88 -2.84 -13.64
CA GLU A 413 -12.27 -3.09 -12.32
C GLU A 413 -12.50 -1.93 -11.34
N ALA A 414 -12.30 -0.69 -11.78
CA ALA A 414 -12.47 0.48 -10.93
C ALA A 414 -13.92 0.62 -10.43
N LEU A 415 -14.90 0.31 -11.28
CA LEU A 415 -16.32 0.25 -10.92
C LEU A 415 -16.61 -0.93 -9.98
N TYR A 416 -16.08 -2.12 -10.26
CA TYR A 416 -16.21 -3.30 -9.38
C TYR A 416 -15.65 -3.02 -7.98
N VAL A 417 -14.46 -2.43 -7.86
CA VAL A 417 -13.85 -2.04 -6.58
C VAL A 417 -14.75 -1.07 -5.81
N ARG A 418 -15.36 -0.08 -6.50
CA ARG A 418 -16.27 0.90 -5.89
C ARG A 418 -17.61 0.31 -5.48
N ARG A 419 -18.20 -0.59 -6.28
CA ARG A 419 -19.44 -1.34 -5.97
C ARG A 419 -19.23 -2.25 -4.77
N SER A 420 -18.15 -3.04 -4.80
CA SER A 420 -17.82 -4.04 -3.78
C SER A 420 -17.44 -3.45 -2.42
N ALA A 421 -17.13 -2.15 -2.34
CA ALA A 421 -17.05 -1.44 -1.06
C ALA A 421 -18.40 -1.34 -0.33
N PHE A 422 -19.55 -1.52 -1.01
CA PHE A 422 -20.89 -1.37 -0.42
C PHE A 422 -21.75 -2.64 -0.48
N VAL A 423 -21.52 -3.54 -1.45
CA VAL A 423 -22.28 -4.80 -1.62
C VAL A 423 -21.38 -6.00 -1.91
N GLY A 424 -21.97 -7.20 -1.97
CA GLY A 424 -21.32 -8.43 -2.45
C GLY A 424 -20.43 -9.17 -1.45
N GLY A 425 -20.51 -8.85 -0.16
CA GLY A 425 -19.86 -9.59 0.92
C GLY A 425 -20.80 -10.58 1.61
N ARG A 426 -20.27 -11.32 2.59
CA ARG A 426 -21.03 -12.20 3.49
C ARG A 426 -20.94 -11.68 4.93
N VAL A 427 -22.02 -11.79 5.70
CA VAL A 427 -22.17 -11.17 7.05
C VAL A 427 -20.99 -11.49 7.96
N GLU A 428 -20.57 -12.76 7.97
CA GLU A 428 -19.46 -13.27 8.77
C GLU A 428 -18.13 -12.59 8.44
N GLY A 429 -17.93 -12.21 7.17
CA GLY A 429 -16.73 -11.52 6.70
C GLY A 429 -16.63 -10.09 7.21
N ALA A 430 -17.74 -9.34 7.21
CA ALA A 430 -17.75 -7.98 7.74
C ALA A 430 -17.56 -7.96 9.27
N SER A 431 -18.25 -8.83 10.01
CA SER A 431 -18.11 -8.93 11.47
C SER A 431 -16.68 -9.28 11.90
N ARG A 432 -16.00 -10.19 11.18
CA ARG A 432 -14.59 -10.55 11.46
C ARG A 432 -13.60 -9.39 11.30
N LEU A 433 -13.94 -8.38 10.50
CA LEU A 433 -13.07 -7.22 10.24
C LEU A 433 -13.33 -6.04 11.20
N GLY A 434 -14.33 -6.14 12.07
CA GLY A 434 -14.67 -5.08 13.04
C GLY A 434 -15.12 -3.76 12.41
N VAL A 435 -15.45 -3.75 11.12
CA VAL A 435 -15.92 -2.55 10.41
C VAL A 435 -17.44 -2.45 10.58
N THR A 436 -17.89 -1.30 11.06
CA THR A 436 -19.32 -0.99 11.16
C THR A 436 -19.93 -0.86 9.77
N VAL A 437 -20.92 -1.70 9.44
CA VAL A 437 -21.73 -1.51 8.22
C VAL A 437 -22.44 -0.15 8.31
N PRO A 438 -22.34 0.73 7.29
CA PRO A 438 -22.98 2.03 7.31
C PRO A 438 -24.50 1.92 7.50
N ALA A 439 -25.08 2.71 8.39
CA ALA A 439 -26.53 2.70 8.67
C ALA A 439 -27.42 3.14 7.49
N CYS A 440 -26.81 3.65 6.41
CA CYS A 440 -27.48 3.95 5.14
C CYS A 440 -27.56 2.76 4.17
N LEU A 441 -26.93 1.62 4.50
CA LEU A 441 -27.12 0.36 3.79
C LEU A 441 -28.28 -0.41 4.44
N PRO A 442 -29.17 -1.05 3.65
CA PRO A 442 -30.31 -1.78 4.19
C PRO A 442 -29.90 -3.05 4.92
N PRO A 443 -30.77 -3.63 5.76
CA PRO A 443 -30.54 -4.92 6.40
C PRO A 443 -30.17 -5.99 5.35
N GLY A 444 -29.02 -6.65 5.53
CA GLY A 444 -28.49 -7.65 4.60
C GLY A 444 -27.50 -7.12 3.56
N ALA A 445 -27.36 -5.79 3.38
CA ALA A 445 -26.34 -5.23 2.50
C ALA A 445 -24.94 -5.32 3.14
N VAL A 446 -24.22 -6.40 2.84
CA VAL A 446 -22.87 -6.60 3.34
C VAL A 446 -21.84 -6.20 2.28
N PRO A 447 -20.87 -5.33 2.61
CA PRO A 447 -19.77 -5.00 1.70
C PRO A 447 -18.77 -6.16 1.55
N ARG A 448 -18.31 -6.43 0.32
CA ARG A 448 -17.17 -7.34 0.09
C ARG A 448 -15.86 -6.73 0.58
N PHE A 449 -15.71 -5.41 0.39
CA PHE A 449 -14.52 -4.62 0.70
C PHE A 449 -14.78 -3.53 1.76
N PRO A 450 -15.16 -3.88 3.01
CA PRO A 450 -15.53 -2.89 4.03
C PRO A 450 -14.44 -1.87 4.35
N ARG A 451 -13.14 -2.22 4.24
CA ARG A 451 -12.05 -1.25 4.50
C ARG A 451 -11.93 -0.17 3.42
N TRP A 452 -12.59 -0.35 2.28
CA TRP A 452 -12.59 0.60 1.16
C TRP A 452 -13.81 1.52 1.13
N GLN A 453 -14.65 1.48 2.17
CA GLN A 453 -15.75 2.41 2.34
C GLN A 453 -15.24 3.83 2.62
N ASP A 454 -15.83 4.78 1.91
CA ASP A 454 -15.71 6.21 2.16
C ASP A 454 -17.04 6.80 2.61
N SER A 455 -16.98 7.95 3.30
CA SER A 455 -18.15 8.65 3.80
C SER A 455 -18.95 9.30 2.66
N CYS A 456 -19.82 8.52 2.04
CA CYS A 456 -20.71 8.94 0.95
C CYS A 456 -22.15 9.15 1.40
N SER A 457 -22.87 9.98 0.64
CA SER A 457 -24.33 10.10 0.76
C SER A 457 -25.03 8.88 0.14
N SER A 458 -26.23 8.51 0.61
CA SER A 458 -26.99 7.37 0.05
C SER A 458 -27.20 7.44 -1.48
N PRO A 459 -27.44 8.62 -2.09
CA PRO A 459 -27.44 8.76 -3.55
C PRO A 459 -26.11 8.37 -4.23
N GLU A 460 -24.97 8.74 -3.66
CA GLU A 460 -23.65 8.37 -4.21
C GLU A 460 -23.37 6.86 -4.07
N ILE A 461 -23.88 6.23 -3.01
CA ILE A 461 -23.82 4.76 -2.83
C ILE A 461 -24.64 4.07 -3.92
N ALA A 462 -25.84 4.58 -4.23
CA ALA A 462 -26.68 4.06 -5.31
C ALA A 462 -25.98 4.10 -6.67
N MET A 463 -25.33 5.23 -6.99
CA MET A 463 -24.53 5.36 -8.23
C MET A 463 -23.42 4.32 -8.29
N ARG A 464 -22.66 4.12 -7.20
CA ARG A 464 -21.56 3.13 -7.16
C ARG A 464 -22.05 1.70 -7.35
N ILE A 465 -23.18 1.33 -6.74
CA ILE A 465 -23.75 -0.02 -6.86
C ILE A 465 -24.23 -0.26 -8.30
N LEU A 466 -24.81 0.76 -8.94
CA LEU A 466 -25.26 0.74 -10.33
C LEU A 466 -24.14 1.09 -11.34
N ASN A 467 -22.86 0.91 -10.99
CA ASN A 467 -21.70 1.09 -11.86
C ASN A 467 -21.57 2.50 -12.50
N VAL A 468 -22.11 3.54 -11.85
CA VAL A 468 -21.97 4.96 -12.23
C VAL A 468 -20.95 5.63 -11.31
N TRP A 469 -19.90 6.21 -11.91
CA TRP A 469 -18.87 6.94 -11.18
C TRP A 469 -19.08 8.45 -11.27
N LEU A 470 -19.53 9.07 -10.18
CA LEU A 470 -19.43 10.52 -9.95
C LEU A 470 -17.96 10.94 -9.81
N ALA A 471 -17.37 11.44 -10.88
CA ALA A 471 -15.93 11.74 -10.98
C ALA A 471 -15.58 13.19 -10.65
N ALA A 472 -16.50 14.14 -10.88
CA ALA A 472 -16.40 15.52 -10.39
C ALA A 472 -17.79 16.14 -10.21
N ASP A 473 -17.88 17.19 -9.37
CA ASP A 473 -19.09 17.98 -9.19
C ASP A 473 -18.77 19.39 -8.68
N ASN A 474 -19.79 20.25 -8.62
CA ASN A 474 -19.72 21.54 -7.93
C ASN A 474 -20.65 21.64 -6.71
N ARG A 475 -20.75 20.61 -5.86
CA ARG A 475 -21.61 20.61 -4.65
C ARG A 475 -21.37 21.76 -3.66
N LYS A 476 -20.21 22.42 -3.77
CA LYS A 476 -19.80 23.60 -2.96
C LYS A 476 -20.14 24.95 -3.62
N ALA A 477 -20.66 24.96 -4.84
CA ALA A 477 -21.08 26.17 -5.53
C ALA A 477 -22.21 26.86 -4.77
N LYS A 478 -22.12 28.17 -4.61
CA LYS A 478 -23.23 28.98 -4.12
C LYS A 478 -24.15 29.27 -5.29
N ARG A 479 -25.33 28.66 -5.30
CA ARG A 479 -26.29 28.79 -6.41
C ARG A 479 -26.58 30.24 -6.80
N SER A 480 -26.72 31.15 -5.83
CA SER A 480 -26.78 32.59 -6.06
C SER A 480 -25.91 33.35 -5.06
N GLU A 481 -25.11 34.29 -5.54
CA GLU A 481 -24.28 35.18 -4.73
C GLU A 481 -24.48 36.64 -5.16
N LEU A 482 -25.03 37.46 -4.25
CA LEU A 482 -25.18 38.90 -4.42
C LEU A 482 -23.89 39.62 -3.99
N LYS A 483 -23.31 40.43 -4.87
CA LYS A 483 -22.16 41.28 -4.58
C LYS A 483 -22.49 42.75 -4.81
N LYS A 484 -22.09 43.62 -3.88
CA LYS A 484 -22.12 45.08 -4.05
C LYS A 484 -20.70 45.55 -4.32
N PHE A 485 -20.44 46.00 -5.54
CA PHE A 485 -19.18 46.64 -5.92
C PHE A 485 -19.34 48.16 -5.80
N THR A 486 -18.57 48.79 -4.92
CA THR A 486 -18.42 50.25 -4.88
C THR A 486 -17.06 50.60 -5.46
N PRO A 487 -16.99 51.21 -6.66
CA PRO A 487 -15.71 51.60 -7.25
C PRO A 487 -15.01 52.64 -6.36
N LYS A 488 -13.67 52.57 -6.26
CA LYS A 488 -12.88 53.57 -5.54
C LYS A 488 -12.78 54.93 -6.27
N VAL A 489 -13.20 54.97 -7.54
CA VAL A 489 -13.15 56.18 -8.37
C VAL A 489 -14.29 57.13 -7.98
N ARG A 490 -13.93 58.34 -7.55
CA ARG A 490 -14.88 59.39 -7.13
C ARG A 490 -15.87 59.69 -8.25
N GLY A 491 -17.17 59.56 -7.96
CA GLY A 491 -18.26 59.83 -8.92
C GLY A 491 -18.87 58.59 -9.58
N MET A 492 -18.24 57.41 -9.52
CA MET A 492 -18.88 56.19 -10.01
C MET A 492 -19.92 55.65 -9.03
N LYS A 493 -21.08 55.22 -9.54
CA LYS A 493 -22.17 54.63 -8.74
C LYS A 493 -21.83 53.20 -8.30
N SER A 494 -22.27 52.80 -7.11
CA SER A 494 -22.21 51.39 -6.70
C SER A 494 -22.98 50.51 -7.69
N THR A 495 -22.38 49.40 -8.10
CA THR A 495 -23.01 48.37 -8.93
C THR A 495 -23.36 47.18 -8.04
N TYR A 496 -24.57 46.65 -8.21
CA TYR A 496 -25.00 45.40 -7.59
C TYR A 496 -24.95 44.32 -8.65
N SER A 497 -24.10 43.30 -8.48
CA SER A 497 -24.14 42.09 -9.30
C SER A 497 -24.80 40.95 -8.55
N GLU A 498 -25.45 40.07 -9.30
CA GLU A 498 -25.84 38.74 -8.85
C GLU A 498 -25.16 37.74 -9.77
N HIS A 499 -24.44 36.81 -9.17
CA HIS A 499 -23.82 35.69 -9.86
C HIS A 499 -24.65 34.45 -9.53
N GLU A 500 -25.06 33.71 -10.54
CA GLU A 500 -25.76 32.44 -10.39
C GLU A 500 -24.90 31.34 -10.97
N GLU A 501 -24.68 30.27 -10.21
CA GLU A 501 -23.94 29.08 -10.63
C GLU A 501 -24.89 27.87 -10.61
N ARG A 502 -24.94 27.14 -11.72
CA ARG A 502 -25.77 25.96 -11.91
C ARG A 502 -25.10 24.75 -11.26
N HIS A 503 -25.88 23.89 -10.59
CA HIS A 503 -25.36 22.61 -10.13
C HIS A 503 -25.12 21.66 -11.32
N TRP A 504 -23.97 20.98 -11.31
CA TRP A 504 -23.63 19.98 -12.31
C TRP A 504 -22.83 18.83 -11.71
N MET A 505 -22.91 17.68 -12.36
CA MET A 505 -22.14 16.47 -12.05
C MET A 505 -21.49 15.91 -13.31
N TYR A 506 -20.25 15.44 -13.17
CA TYR A 506 -19.50 14.72 -14.18
C TYR A 506 -19.48 13.22 -13.83
N LEU A 507 -20.05 12.41 -14.72
CA LEU A 507 -20.27 10.98 -14.56
C LEU A 507 -19.42 10.20 -15.58
N ARG A 508 -18.85 9.07 -15.15
CA ARG A 508 -18.22 8.06 -16.01
C ARG A 508 -18.91 6.71 -15.80
N MET A 509 -19.15 5.98 -16.88
CA MET A 509 -19.83 4.67 -16.88
C MET A 509 -19.44 3.84 -18.10
N ARG A 510 -19.86 2.58 -18.16
CA ARG A 510 -19.64 1.71 -19.34
C ARG A 510 -20.75 1.88 -20.37
N TRP A 511 -20.37 2.04 -21.64
CA TRP A 511 -21.30 2.15 -22.77
C TRP A 511 -22.02 0.82 -23.07
N SER A 512 -21.32 -0.30 -22.89
CA SER A 512 -21.85 -1.66 -23.04
C SER A 512 -23.07 -1.94 -22.15
N GLU A 513 -23.16 -1.36 -20.94
CA GLU A 513 -24.31 -1.52 -20.05
C GLU A 513 -25.58 -0.82 -20.60
N ALA A 514 -26.49 -1.59 -21.19
CA ALA A 514 -27.73 -1.09 -21.81
C ALA A 514 -28.63 -0.27 -20.85
N ARG A 515 -28.66 -0.64 -19.56
CA ARG A 515 -29.39 0.10 -18.51
C ARG A 515 -28.86 1.53 -18.33
N LEU A 516 -27.55 1.73 -18.45
CA LEU A 516 -26.90 3.04 -18.28
C LEU A 516 -27.07 3.93 -19.52
N ARG A 517 -27.21 3.33 -20.71
CA ARG A 517 -27.66 4.06 -21.91
C ARG A 517 -29.11 4.55 -21.78
N SER A 518 -29.99 3.71 -21.22
CA SER A 518 -31.40 4.07 -20.93
C SER A 518 -31.51 5.17 -19.88
N PHE A 519 -30.62 5.16 -18.87
CA PHE A 519 -30.49 6.24 -17.89
C PHE A 519 -30.15 7.59 -18.53
N LEU A 520 -29.11 7.67 -19.39
CA LEU A 520 -28.78 8.94 -20.05
C LEU A 520 -29.88 9.42 -20.99
N ALA A 521 -30.54 8.52 -21.73
CA ALA A 521 -31.69 8.87 -22.56
C ALA A 521 -32.85 9.44 -21.72
N SER A 522 -33.07 8.90 -20.52
CA SER A 522 -34.10 9.38 -19.59
C SER A 522 -33.78 10.75 -18.98
N LEU A 523 -32.49 11.08 -18.81
CA LEU A 523 -32.05 12.41 -18.41
C LEU A 523 -32.20 13.44 -19.55
N ASP A 524 -31.79 13.10 -20.78
CA ASP A 524 -31.89 14.01 -21.95
C ASP A 524 -33.35 14.29 -22.36
N ALA A 525 -34.24 13.31 -22.19
CA ALA A 525 -35.68 13.48 -22.42
C ALA A 525 -36.38 14.36 -21.37
N SER A 526 -35.74 14.64 -20.22
CA SER A 526 -36.31 15.38 -19.10
C SER A 526 -35.97 16.87 -19.18
N ASP A 527 -36.98 17.74 -19.13
CA ASP A 527 -36.85 19.20 -19.12
C ASP A 527 -36.10 19.78 -17.91
N LYS A 528 -35.93 18.98 -16.86
CA LYS A 528 -35.16 19.32 -15.64
C LYS A 528 -33.65 19.31 -15.84
N TYR A 529 -33.14 18.78 -16.95
CA TYR A 529 -31.71 18.55 -17.14
C TYR A 529 -31.19 19.02 -18.50
N THR A 530 -29.98 19.56 -18.48
CA THR A 530 -29.16 19.75 -19.67
C THR A 530 -28.05 18.72 -19.62
N VAL A 531 -28.02 17.81 -20.60
CA VAL A 531 -27.04 16.72 -20.68
C VAL A 531 -26.04 17.02 -21.81
N LEU A 532 -24.76 16.84 -21.50
CA LEU A 532 -23.70 16.66 -22.50
C LEU A 532 -23.19 15.24 -22.31
N ALA A 533 -22.97 14.48 -23.38
CA ALA A 533 -22.34 13.16 -23.27
C ALA A 533 -21.49 12.82 -24.48
N GLN A 534 -20.39 12.11 -24.24
CA GLN A 534 -19.52 11.57 -25.27
C GLN A 534 -19.07 10.15 -24.94
N ARG A 535 -18.78 9.37 -25.98
CA ARG A 535 -18.06 8.11 -25.88
C ARG A 535 -16.60 8.34 -26.25
N GLN A 536 -15.67 7.82 -25.45
CA GLN A 536 -14.22 7.93 -25.65
C GLN A 536 -13.71 6.99 -26.77
N THR A 537 -14.21 7.16 -27.99
CA THR A 537 -13.75 6.44 -29.18
C THR A 537 -12.44 7.01 -29.71
N LYS A 538 -11.65 6.17 -30.40
CA LYS A 538 -10.50 6.59 -31.23
C LYS A 538 -10.89 6.68 -32.72
N PRO A 539 -10.29 7.60 -33.51
CA PRO A 539 -9.28 8.58 -33.10
C PRO A 539 -9.86 9.79 -32.34
N GLU A 540 -11.16 10.07 -32.47
CA GLU A 540 -11.84 11.20 -31.82
C GLU A 540 -13.08 10.74 -31.03
N PRO A 541 -13.44 11.42 -29.92
CA PRO A 541 -14.64 11.10 -29.15
C PRO A 541 -15.93 11.26 -29.95
N THR A 542 -16.84 10.29 -29.83
CA THR A 542 -18.16 10.35 -30.44
C THR A 542 -19.12 11.09 -29.51
N HIS A 543 -19.58 12.28 -29.88
CA HIS A 543 -20.61 13.00 -29.13
C HIS A 543 -21.95 12.24 -29.20
N VAL A 544 -22.54 11.94 -28.04
CA VAL A 544 -23.81 11.20 -27.91
C VAL A 544 -24.98 12.14 -27.68
N TYR A 545 -24.85 13.06 -26.72
CA TYR A 545 -25.85 14.11 -26.43
C TYR A 545 -25.19 15.48 -26.50
N VAL A 546 -25.73 16.35 -27.35
CA VAL A 546 -25.26 17.72 -27.57
C VAL A 546 -26.43 18.69 -27.32
N PRO A 547 -26.26 19.72 -26.47
CA PRO A 547 -27.30 20.70 -26.19
C PRO A 547 -27.86 21.35 -27.46
N LYS A 548 -29.19 21.38 -27.60
CA LYS A 548 -29.92 22.00 -28.75
C LYS A 548 -29.47 23.42 -29.08
N LYS A 549 -28.96 24.16 -28.08
CA LYS A 549 -28.24 25.43 -28.22
C LYS A 549 -27.10 25.45 -27.20
N GLU A 550 -25.93 25.88 -27.63
CA GLU A 550 -24.74 26.00 -26.77
C GLU A 550 -25.03 26.80 -25.47
N SER A 551 -25.84 27.86 -25.58
CA SER A 551 -26.24 28.71 -24.45
C SER A 551 -27.11 28.02 -23.38
N HIS A 552 -27.64 26.82 -23.64
CA HIS A 552 -28.38 26.05 -22.64
C HIS A 552 -27.43 25.38 -21.64
N ALA A 553 -26.21 25.02 -22.08
CA ALA A 553 -25.16 24.44 -21.25
C ALA A 553 -24.42 25.47 -20.38
N TRP A 554 -25.13 26.50 -19.91
CA TRP A 554 -24.54 27.52 -19.05
C TRP A 554 -24.26 26.95 -17.65
N VAL A 555 -23.07 27.25 -17.14
CA VAL A 555 -22.61 26.84 -15.81
C VAL A 555 -22.67 28.02 -14.85
N SER A 556 -22.34 29.22 -15.33
CA SER A 556 -22.50 30.44 -14.55
C SER A 556 -23.07 31.58 -15.40
N ARG A 557 -23.88 32.43 -14.78
CA ARG A 557 -24.45 33.63 -15.38
C ARG A 557 -24.43 34.79 -14.39
N VAL A 558 -24.37 36.01 -14.92
CA VAL A 558 -24.30 37.25 -14.14
C VAL A 558 -25.32 38.25 -14.65
N ARG A 559 -25.93 39.00 -13.74
CA ARG A 559 -26.66 40.23 -14.07
C ARG A 559 -26.27 41.34 -13.10
N SER A 560 -26.24 42.57 -13.60
CA SER A 560 -25.79 43.73 -12.82
C SER A 560 -26.70 44.94 -13.03
N GLY A 561 -26.70 45.85 -12.05
CA GLY A 561 -27.42 47.11 -12.13
C GLY A 561 -26.96 48.10 -11.07
N ASN A 562 -27.16 49.39 -11.33
CA ASN A 562 -26.76 50.49 -10.43
C ASN A 562 -27.64 50.59 -9.17
N THR A 563 -28.72 49.82 -9.10
CA THR A 563 -29.62 49.70 -7.95
C THR A 563 -30.07 48.23 -7.79
N PRO A 564 -30.53 47.80 -6.61
CA PRO A 564 -31.05 46.45 -6.42
C PRO A 564 -32.26 46.13 -7.33
N VAL A 565 -33.07 47.15 -7.67
CA VAL A 565 -34.22 47.03 -8.58
C VAL A 565 -33.76 46.84 -10.02
N SER A 566 -32.88 47.72 -10.53
CA SER A 566 -32.36 47.60 -11.91
C SER A 566 -31.62 46.28 -12.14
N ARG A 567 -30.86 45.79 -11.15
CA ARG A 567 -30.25 44.45 -11.18
C ARG A 567 -31.30 43.34 -11.33
N ARG A 568 -32.41 43.37 -10.58
CA ARG A 568 -33.47 42.34 -10.68
C ARG A 568 -34.18 42.36 -12.04
N SER A 569 -34.30 43.53 -12.66
CA SER A 569 -34.86 43.72 -13.99
C SER A 569 -33.86 43.48 -15.13
N ALA A 570 -32.56 43.41 -14.83
CA ALA A 570 -31.52 43.18 -15.83
C ALA A 570 -31.58 41.74 -16.36
N ARG A 571 -31.38 41.59 -17.67
CA ARG A 571 -31.24 40.29 -18.33
C ARG A 571 -29.99 39.57 -17.81
N TRP A 572 -30.08 38.26 -17.64
CA TRP A 572 -28.93 37.40 -17.38
C TRP A 572 -27.99 37.33 -18.59
N THR A 573 -26.71 37.57 -18.35
CA THR A 573 -25.62 37.35 -19.30
C THR A 573 -24.86 36.09 -18.87
N THR A 574 -24.78 35.10 -19.75
CA THR A 574 -24.01 33.88 -19.48
C THR A 574 -22.52 34.22 -19.37
N SER A 575 -21.87 33.76 -18.30
CA SER A 575 -20.46 34.00 -17.99
C SER A 575 -19.58 32.77 -18.23
N THR A 576 -20.15 31.57 -18.16
CA THR A 576 -19.44 30.30 -18.46
C THR A 576 -20.42 29.31 -19.05
N VAL A 577 -19.99 28.59 -20.08
CA VAL A 577 -20.71 27.52 -20.76
C VAL A 577 -19.79 26.31 -20.80
N PHE A 578 -20.31 25.10 -20.59
CA PHE A 578 -19.58 23.90 -20.99
C PHE A 578 -19.90 23.57 -22.45
N ARG A 579 -18.83 23.28 -23.18
CA ARG A 579 -18.83 22.73 -24.52
C ARG A 579 -18.26 21.31 -24.45
N MET A 580 -18.25 20.57 -25.56
CA MET A 580 -17.76 19.18 -25.54
C MET A 580 -16.28 19.06 -25.15
N GLU A 581 -15.47 20.09 -25.39
CA GLU A 581 -14.06 20.14 -24.96
C GLU A 581 -13.89 20.21 -23.42
N ILE A 582 -14.98 20.27 -22.64
CA ILE A 582 -14.91 20.16 -21.17
C ILE A 582 -14.46 18.77 -20.71
N PHE A 583 -14.75 17.72 -21.47
CA PHE A 583 -14.37 16.35 -21.09
C PHE A 583 -12.86 16.18 -21.06
N ASP A 584 -12.15 16.77 -22.03
CA ASP A 584 -10.70 16.91 -22.07
C ASP A 584 -10.12 17.53 -20.79
N TYR A 585 -10.76 18.59 -20.31
CA TYR A 585 -10.38 19.29 -19.07
C TYR A 585 -10.65 18.45 -17.82
N PHE A 586 -11.76 17.72 -17.77
CA PHE A 586 -12.04 16.81 -16.66
C PHE A 586 -11.09 15.62 -16.65
N HIS A 587 -10.83 15.01 -17.81
CA HIS A 587 -9.86 13.93 -17.98
C HIS A 587 -8.47 14.37 -17.50
N LYS A 588 -7.92 15.48 -18.02
CA LYS A 588 -6.62 16.04 -17.60
C LYS A 588 -6.52 16.40 -16.11
N ARG A 589 -7.66 16.54 -15.40
CA ARG A 589 -7.71 16.83 -13.96
C ARG A 589 -8.08 15.64 -13.09
N SER A 590 -8.46 14.51 -13.68
CA SER A 590 -8.91 13.33 -12.95
C SER A 590 -7.77 12.74 -12.11
N PRO A 591 -8.06 12.08 -10.97
CA PRO A 591 -7.06 11.34 -10.21
C PRO A 591 -6.29 10.31 -11.04
N GLU A 592 -6.98 9.66 -11.99
CA GLU A 592 -6.44 8.66 -12.92
C GLU A 592 -5.34 9.27 -13.81
N ALA A 593 -5.64 10.37 -14.52
CA ALA A 593 -4.66 11.03 -15.38
C ALA A 593 -3.45 11.57 -14.59
N LYS A 594 -3.67 12.04 -13.35
CA LYS A 594 -2.58 12.45 -12.43
C LYS A 594 -1.71 11.28 -11.95
N ALA A 595 -2.27 10.07 -11.94
CA ALA A 595 -1.55 8.83 -11.64
C ALA A 595 -0.97 8.16 -12.89
N GLY A 596 -1.13 8.75 -14.09
CA GLY A 596 -0.70 8.16 -15.36
C GLY A 596 -1.56 6.98 -15.82
N LEU A 597 -2.74 6.78 -15.23
CA LEU A 597 -3.61 5.63 -15.49
C LEU A 597 -4.44 5.86 -16.75
N THR A 598 -4.28 4.95 -17.72
CA THR A 598 -5.13 4.83 -18.90
C THR A 598 -5.81 3.47 -18.84
N TYR A 599 -7.14 3.45 -18.95
CA TYR A 599 -7.91 2.20 -18.90
C TYR A 599 -7.87 1.46 -20.25
N LEU A 600 -7.68 0.14 -20.22
CA LEU A 600 -7.63 -0.69 -21.43
C LEU A 600 -8.97 -0.73 -22.18
N ASP A 601 -10.08 -0.61 -21.47
CA ASP A 601 -11.44 -0.51 -21.98
C ASP A 601 -11.88 0.95 -22.26
N GLN A 602 -10.93 1.86 -22.56
CA GLN A 602 -11.22 3.28 -22.84
C GLN A 602 -12.31 3.48 -23.91
N ASP A 603 -12.31 2.65 -24.96
CA ASP A 603 -13.28 2.72 -26.05
C ASP A 603 -14.72 2.27 -25.64
N ASP A 604 -14.90 1.71 -24.43
CA ASP A 604 -16.19 1.42 -23.77
C ASP A 604 -16.58 2.48 -22.73
N VAL A 605 -15.77 3.54 -22.53
CA VAL A 605 -16.06 4.59 -21.54
C VAL A 605 -17.05 5.62 -22.11
N LEU A 606 -18.16 5.77 -21.39
CA LEU A 606 -19.17 6.79 -21.59
C LEU A 606 -19.01 7.89 -20.52
N GLU A 607 -18.82 9.11 -20.98
CA GLU A 607 -18.59 10.31 -20.16
C GLU A 607 -19.78 11.25 -20.33
N ALA A 608 -20.35 11.73 -19.22
CA ALA A 608 -21.52 12.61 -19.24
C ALA A 608 -21.41 13.75 -18.23
N VAL A 609 -21.85 14.94 -18.61
CA VAL A 609 -22.10 16.05 -17.68
C VAL A 609 -23.60 16.29 -17.63
N VAL A 610 -24.18 16.17 -16.44
CA VAL A 610 -25.59 16.43 -16.16
C VAL A 610 -25.68 17.74 -15.39
N MET A 611 -26.49 18.67 -15.87
CA MET A 611 -26.69 19.98 -15.24
C MET A 611 -28.13 20.16 -14.79
N ASP A 612 -28.32 20.87 -13.68
CA ASP A 612 -29.63 21.17 -13.08
C ASP A 612 -30.31 22.38 -13.75
N ASP A 613 -31.38 22.16 -14.52
CA ASP A 613 -32.25 23.25 -15.00
C ASP A 613 -33.29 23.67 -13.94
N SER A 614 -33.54 22.84 -12.92
CA SER A 614 -34.39 23.19 -11.76
C SER A 614 -33.66 24.17 -10.83
N ASN A 615 -34.38 24.91 -9.98
CA ASN A 615 -33.78 25.86 -9.03
C ASN A 615 -33.58 25.30 -7.60
N GLY A 616 -33.32 24.00 -7.49
CA GLY A 616 -33.13 23.29 -6.22
C GLY A 616 -31.77 23.52 -5.52
N ASP A 617 -31.55 22.77 -4.44
CA ASP A 617 -30.24 22.63 -3.81
C ASP A 617 -29.48 21.41 -4.37
N TRP A 618 -28.20 21.26 -3.99
CA TRP A 618 -27.39 20.12 -4.44
C TRP A 618 -28.00 18.76 -4.05
N GLY A 619 -28.60 18.65 -2.86
CA GLY A 619 -29.15 17.40 -2.35
C GLY A 619 -30.34 16.92 -3.16
N SER A 620 -31.31 17.81 -3.42
CA SER A 620 -32.48 17.54 -4.26
C SER A 620 -32.10 17.27 -5.72
N PHE A 621 -31.13 18.00 -6.29
CA PHE A 621 -30.60 17.73 -7.63
C PHE A 621 -30.02 16.31 -7.72
N LEU A 622 -29.09 15.96 -6.82
CA LEU A 622 -28.43 14.65 -6.79
C LEU A 622 -29.43 13.51 -6.56
N GLN A 623 -30.35 13.67 -5.61
CA GLN A 623 -31.42 12.69 -5.36
C GLN A 623 -32.32 12.51 -6.58
N SER A 624 -32.68 13.59 -7.28
CA SER A 624 -33.53 13.50 -8.48
C SER A 624 -32.82 12.78 -9.61
N VAL A 625 -31.52 12.99 -9.83
CA VAL A 625 -30.74 12.23 -10.83
C VAL A 625 -30.66 10.74 -10.45
N VAL A 626 -30.46 10.41 -9.17
CA VAL A 626 -30.46 9.02 -8.71
C VAL A 626 -31.82 8.35 -8.86
N ASN A 627 -32.92 9.07 -8.66
CA ASN A 627 -34.26 8.51 -8.90
C ASN A 627 -34.46 8.13 -10.39
N VAL A 628 -33.93 8.94 -11.32
CA VAL A 628 -33.91 8.60 -12.76
C VAL A 628 -33.02 7.39 -13.04
N LEU A 629 -31.84 7.29 -12.41
CA LEU A 629 -30.94 6.13 -12.54
C LEU A 629 -31.60 4.83 -12.05
N VAL A 630 -32.18 4.85 -10.85
CA VAL A 630 -32.87 3.71 -10.23
C VAL A 630 -34.03 3.25 -11.12
N SER A 631 -34.86 4.18 -11.60
CA SER A 631 -36.00 3.87 -12.48
C SER A 631 -35.55 3.33 -13.85
N ALA A 632 -34.52 3.92 -14.47
CA ALA A 632 -34.00 3.46 -15.76
C ALA A 632 -33.29 2.10 -15.68
N CYS A 633 -32.80 1.73 -14.51
CA CYS A 633 -32.30 0.38 -14.21
C CYS A 633 -33.42 -0.63 -13.85
N GLY A 634 -34.70 -0.24 -13.91
CA GLY A 634 -35.86 -1.12 -13.72
C GLY A 634 -36.33 -1.26 -12.27
N TYR A 635 -35.80 -0.47 -11.33
CA TYR A 635 -36.14 -0.56 -9.91
C TYR A 635 -37.19 0.48 -9.50
N ALA A 636 -38.10 0.11 -8.60
CA ALA A 636 -39.18 0.98 -8.13
C ALA A 636 -38.73 2.03 -7.09
N SER A 637 -37.67 1.73 -6.33
CA SER A 637 -37.12 2.61 -5.30
C SER A 637 -35.65 2.31 -5.04
N LEU A 638 -34.97 3.19 -4.30
CA LEU A 638 -33.60 2.97 -3.84
C LEU A 638 -33.49 1.66 -3.04
N ASP A 639 -34.41 1.45 -2.09
CA ASP A 639 -34.42 0.24 -1.25
C ASP A 639 -34.65 -1.03 -2.08
N SER A 640 -35.58 -0.97 -3.05
CA SER A 640 -35.86 -2.08 -3.99
C SER A 640 -34.64 -2.42 -4.84
N MET A 641 -33.85 -1.43 -5.26
CA MET A 641 -32.60 -1.63 -5.99
C MET A 641 -31.56 -2.32 -5.10
N LEU A 642 -31.39 -1.86 -3.87
CA LEU A 642 -30.43 -2.45 -2.94
C LEU A 642 -30.80 -3.90 -2.58
N THR A 643 -32.08 -4.20 -2.36
CA THR A 643 -32.54 -5.60 -2.15
C THR A 643 -32.38 -6.46 -3.42
N GLY A 644 -32.73 -5.94 -4.59
CA GLY A 644 -32.63 -6.69 -5.86
C GLY A 644 -31.19 -7.01 -6.27
N GLU A 645 -30.28 -6.04 -6.14
CA GLU A 645 -28.86 -6.25 -6.43
C GLU A 645 -28.21 -7.23 -5.44
N LEU A 646 -28.68 -7.32 -4.19
CA LEU A 646 -28.21 -8.36 -3.24
C LEU A 646 -28.66 -9.77 -3.66
N LEU A 647 -29.94 -9.95 -3.99
CA LEU A 647 -30.48 -11.26 -4.43
C LEU A 647 -29.79 -11.75 -5.71
N SER A 648 -29.38 -10.84 -6.60
CA SER A 648 -28.64 -11.19 -7.83
C SER A 648 -27.24 -11.77 -7.57
N ILE A 649 -26.67 -11.55 -6.38
CA ILE A 649 -25.32 -12.01 -6.02
C ILE A 649 -25.36 -13.40 -5.38
N GLU A 650 -26.47 -13.82 -4.77
CA GLU A 650 -26.61 -15.17 -4.17
C GLU A 650 -26.90 -16.26 -5.22
N GLY A 651 -27.22 -15.89 -6.46
CA GLY A 651 -27.43 -16.80 -7.60
C GLY A 651 -26.16 -17.18 -8.38
N HIS A 652 -24.99 -16.77 -7.91
CA HIS A 652 -23.67 -17.02 -8.52
C HIS A 652 -22.67 -17.55 -7.48
#